data_AF-A0A2I0U0U5-F1
#
_entry.id   AF-A0A2I0U0U5-F1
#
_cell.length_a   1.000
_cell.length_b   1.000
_cell.length_c   1.000
_cell.angle_alpha   90.00
_cell.angle_beta   90.00
_cell.angle_gamma   90.00
#
_symmetry.space_group_name_H-M   'P 1'
#
loop_
_entity.id
_entity.type
_entity.pdbx_description
1 polymer ?
#
loop_
_entity_poly.entity_id
_entity_poly.type
_entity_poly.pdbx_seq_one_letter_code
_entity_poly.pdbx_strand_id
1 'polypeptide(L)'
;MLRLGSFAAAAGRLLPAGPRLGSPCLAGGRVSLSRAWPVGGRGLLSRQVRAAAGSAPGGGRGLALKTPKGTRDHPPAQAALRDRLLAAVVACFKRHGAAAIDTPVLELRETLTGKYGEEAKLIYELQDQGGELLALRYDLTVPFARYLAMNKITNMKRYHVAKVYRRDNPATTRGRYREFYQCDFDIAGEFDPMIPDAECLKIVHEILSDLQLGDFLIKVNDRRILNGVFAVCGIPESKFITICSTVDKLDKISWEDVKNEMVGEKGLSPEAADRIGEYVQLHGGLDLIERLLQDPKLSQNKLAKEGLGDMKLLFEYLTLFGITGKISFDLSLARGLDYYTGVIFEAVLLQQENDHVEESVSVGSVAGGGRYDGLVGMFDPKGRKVPCVGVSIGIERIFSILEQRVKASGEKLRTTETQVLVATPQKHLLAARLKLISELWDAGIKAEMFYKKDPKLLKQLQYCEDMGIPLAAIVGEQELTDGVVKLRDVATRQEVDIPREKLVDEIRRRPVGWAWQVGLPPAPSLFPPQIAKEVAKLLEMKAQLGGDEGKHKFVLKTPKGTRDYSPKQMAIRERVFNAIITCFKRHGAEVIDTPVFELKETLTGKYGEDSKLIYDLKDQGGELLSLRYDLTVPFARYLAMNKITNIKRYHIAKVYRRDNPAMTRGRYREFYQCDFDIAGQFDPMIPDAECLKIVHEILSDLQLGDFLIKVNDRRILDGMFAVCGVPDSKFRTICSSVDKLDKMPWEEVRSEMVGEKGLSPEAADRIGEYVQLHGGLDLIERLLQDPKLSQNKLAKEGLGDMKLLFEYLTLFGITGKISFDLSLARGLDYYTGVIFEAVLLQQENDHVEESVSVGSVAGGGRYDGLVGMFDPKGRKVPCVGVSIGIERIFSILEQRVEASEEKIRTTETQVLVASAQKKLLEERLKLIAELWDAGIKAEVLYKKNPKLLNQLQYCEETGIPLVAIVGEQELKDGVVKLRDVATREEVNVRRESLVEEIRMRTSRP
;
A
#
# COMPACT_ATOMS: atom_id res chain seq x y z
N MET A 1 5.30 2.33 69.29
CA MET A 1 5.09 3.70 69.82
C MET A 1 5.05 4.66 68.63
N LEU A 2 4.23 5.70 68.48
CA LEU A 2 2.93 6.22 69.00
C LEU A 2 2.49 7.27 67.92
N ARG A 3 1.28 7.82 67.72
CA ARG A 3 -0.16 7.68 68.11
C ARG A 3 -0.87 8.66 67.13
N LEU A 4 -2.07 8.49 66.54
CA LEU A 4 -3.17 7.50 66.51
C LEU A 4 -3.65 7.43 65.02
N GLY A 5 -4.58 6.56 64.59
CA GLY A 5 -5.27 5.43 65.21
C GLY A 5 -6.48 5.02 64.35
N SER A 6 -6.60 3.73 64.02
CA SER A 6 -7.58 3.19 63.06
C SER A 6 -8.20 1.88 63.57
N PHE A 7 -9.45 1.60 63.19
CA PHE A 7 -10.20 0.31 63.19
C PHE A 7 -11.57 0.62 62.51
N ALA A 8 -12.40 -0.25 61.94
CA ALA A 8 -12.40 -1.60 61.32
C ALA A 8 -13.92 -1.93 61.09
N ALA A 9 -14.34 -2.54 59.97
CA ALA A 9 -14.78 -3.95 59.82
C ALA A 9 -16.02 -4.41 60.66
N ALA A 10 -16.89 -5.34 60.26
CA ALA A 10 -17.27 -5.94 58.95
C ALA A 10 -18.52 -6.87 59.12
N ALA A 11 -19.19 -7.27 58.01
CA ALA A 11 -20.31 -8.26 57.91
C ALA A 11 -21.65 -7.91 58.62
N GLY A 12 -22.82 -8.52 58.31
CA GLY A 12 -23.22 -9.40 57.18
C GLY A 12 -24.52 -10.22 57.47
N ARG A 13 -25.21 -10.73 56.41
CA ARG A 13 -26.44 -11.60 56.42
C ARG A 13 -27.76 -10.93 56.90
N LEU A 14 -29.00 -11.39 56.64
CA LEU A 14 -29.68 -12.15 55.55
C LEU A 14 -31.23 -11.91 55.59
N LEU A 15 -31.95 -12.43 54.57
CA LEU A 15 -33.43 -12.46 54.29
C LEU A 15 -34.36 -12.94 55.46
N PRO A 16 -35.74 -12.91 55.39
CA PRO A 16 -36.65 -12.89 54.20
C PRO A 16 -38.04 -12.14 54.28
N ALA A 17 -38.82 -12.25 53.17
CA ALA A 17 -40.31 -12.22 53.04
C ALA A 17 -41.13 -10.88 53.10
N GLY A 18 -42.26 -10.85 52.35
CA GLY A 18 -43.27 -9.74 52.26
C GLY A 18 -44.68 -10.19 52.72
N PRO A 19 -45.84 -9.84 52.08
CA PRO A 19 -46.12 -8.93 50.94
C PRO A 19 -47.42 -8.05 51.11
N ARG A 20 -47.84 -7.27 50.07
CA ARG A 20 -49.26 -7.12 49.54
C ARG A 20 -49.50 -5.91 48.58
N LEU A 21 -50.21 -6.17 47.46
CA LEU A 21 -51.27 -5.40 46.72
C LEU A 21 -51.06 -3.90 46.35
N GLY A 22 -51.50 -3.36 45.20
CA GLY A 22 -52.31 -3.89 44.07
C GLY A 22 -52.32 -2.97 42.81
N SER A 23 -53.11 -3.32 41.77
CA SER A 23 -53.08 -2.78 40.37
C SER A 23 -54.43 -2.10 39.95
N PRO A 24 -54.90 -1.93 38.68
CA PRO A 24 -54.33 -2.10 37.30
C PRO A 24 -54.79 -1.07 36.19
N CYS A 25 -54.24 -1.19 34.94
CA CYS A 25 -54.88 -1.13 33.58
C CYS A 25 -55.93 -0.03 33.13
N LEU A 26 -56.28 0.26 31.85
CA LEU A 26 -55.83 -0.12 30.48
C LEU A 26 -56.33 0.88 29.38
N ALA A 27 -55.69 0.82 28.19
CA ALA A 27 -55.97 1.33 26.81
C ALA A 27 -57.28 2.08 26.37
N GLY A 28 -57.14 2.96 25.35
CA GLY A 28 -58.18 3.21 24.31
C GLY A 28 -58.15 4.58 23.58
N GLY A 29 -58.24 4.59 22.23
CA GLY A 29 -58.67 5.78 21.44
C GLY A 29 -57.90 6.13 20.15
N ARG A 30 -58.60 6.23 19.00
CA ARG A 30 -58.14 6.87 17.73
C ARG A 30 -59.11 8.00 17.34
N VAL A 31 -58.61 9.14 16.87
CA VAL A 31 -59.32 10.05 15.94
C VAL A 31 -58.31 10.69 14.98
N SER A 32 -58.72 10.94 13.74
CA SER A 32 -57.99 11.70 12.71
C SER A 32 -58.87 12.82 12.17
N LEU A 33 -58.27 13.92 11.70
CA LEU A 33 -58.74 14.94 10.72
C LEU A 33 -57.69 16.07 10.77
N SER A 34 -57.29 16.88 9.77
CA SER A 34 -57.37 17.00 8.30
C SER A 34 -57.43 18.52 8.00
N ARG A 35 -57.09 18.94 6.76
CA ARG A 35 -57.13 20.32 6.23
C ARG A 35 -56.02 21.29 6.70
N ALA A 36 -55.73 22.39 6.00
CA ALA A 36 -55.24 22.52 4.61
C ALA A 36 -55.05 24.00 4.19
N TRP A 37 -53.87 24.33 3.62
CA TRP A 37 -53.63 25.44 2.67
C TRP A 37 -53.84 26.90 3.19
N PRO A 38 -53.50 27.99 2.45
CA PRO A 38 -52.80 28.09 1.16
C PRO A 38 -51.57 29.05 1.08
N VAL A 39 -50.64 28.71 0.16
CA VAL A 39 -50.00 29.55 -0.89
C VAL A 39 -49.60 31.03 -0.64
N GLY A 40 -48.32 31.35 -0.89
CA GLY A 40 -47.83 32.66 -1.37
C GLY A 40 -46.36 32.98 -1.02
N GLY A 41 -45.50 33.57 -1.87
CA GLY A 41 -45.63 33.81 -3.32
C GLY A 41 -44.61 34.83 -3.90
N ARG A 42 -43.60 34.35 -4.67
CA ARG A 42 -42.63 35.09 -5.53
C ARG A 42 -41.47 35.86 -4.82
N GLY A 43 -40.33 35.97 -5.50
CA GLY A 43 -39.20 36.84 -5.14
C GLY A 43 -37.81 36.33 -5.54
N LEU A 44 -37.39 36.50 -6.81
CA LEU A 44 -35.98 36.32 -7.22
C LEU A 44 -35.21 37.63 -6.99
N LEU A 45 -33.94 37.55 -6.57
CA LEU A 45 -32.77 38.03 -7.34
C LEU A 45 -31.44 37.99 -6.56
N SER A 46 -30.34 37.82 -7.31
CA SER A 46 -28.94 38.20 -7.03
C SER A 46 -28.39 38.12 -5.59
N ARG A 47 -27.39 37.25 -5.39
CA ARG A 47 -26.26 37.51 -4.47
C ARG A 47 -24.93 37.44 -5.22
N GLN A 48 -24.39 38.60 -5.58
CA GLN A 48 -22.99 38.73 -5.93
C GLN A 48 -22.13 38.87 -4.66
N VAL A 49 -20.93 38.30 -4.74
CA VAL A 49 -19.66 38.72 -4.13
C VAL A 49 -19.74 39.79 -3.02
N ARG A 50 -19.36 39.39 -1.80
CA ARG A 50 -18.50 40.22 -0.93
C ARG A 50 -17.42 39.33 -0.30
N ALA A 51 -16.17 39.76 -0.43
CA ALA A 51 -15.00 39.04 0.06
C ALA A 51 -14.55 39.56 1.44
N ALA A 52 -13.68 38.75 2.06
CA ALA A 52 -12.75 39.06 3.15
C ALA A 52 -12.90 40.41 3.91
N ALA A 53 -13.31 40.32 5.17
CA ALA A 53 -12.85 41.18 6.25
C ALA A 53 -12.50 40.27 7.44
N GLY A 54 -11.37 40.52 8.11
CA GLY A 54 -10.83 39.62 9.14
C GLY A 54 -11.56 39.73 10.48
N SER A 55 -11.64 38.61 11.20
CA SER A 55 -12.02 38.57 12.62
C SER A 55 -11.04 37.66 13.38
N ALA A 56 -10.74 38.02 14.64
CA ALA A 56 -9.75 37.32 15.46
C ALA A 56 -10.25 35.94 15.94
N PRO A 57 -9.35 34.97 16.19
CA PRO A 57 -9.72 33.62 16.65
C PRO A 57 -10.15 33.60 18.12
N GLY A 58 -11.39 34.03 18.40
CA GLY A 58 -12.02 34.00 19.71
C GLY A 58 -13.30 33.16 19.72
N GLY A 59 -13.20 31.91 20.21
CA GLY A 59 -14.34 31.00 20.35
C GLY A 59 -14.04 29.58 19.89
N GLY A 60 -13.62 28.73 20.82
CA GLY A 60 -13.20 27.35 20.51
C GLY A 60 -14.36 26.45 20.08
N ARG A 61 -14.47 26.19 18.78
CA ARG A 61 -14.93 24.88 18.31
C ARG A 61 -13.74 23.94 18.36
N GLY A 62 -13.86 22.82 19.08
CA GLY A 62 -12.80 21.81 19.12
C GLY A 62 -12.61 21.17 17.76
N LEU A 63 -11.35 20.89 17.40
CA LEU A 63 -10.97 20.29 16.12
C LEU A 63 -11.79 19.02 15.85
N ALA A 64 -12.34 18.88 14.65
CA ALA A 64 -13.22 17.76 14.29
C ALA A 64 -12.42 16.45 14.12
N LEU A 65 -12.13 15.78 15.23
CA LEU A 65 -11.29 14.59 15.33
C LEU A 65 -11.98 13.33 14.76
N LYS A 66 -12.00 13.22 13.42
CA LYS A 66 -12.57 12.14 12.61
C LYS A 66 -11.79 11.97 11.30
N THR A 67 -11.95 10.85 10.61
CA THR A 67 -11.56 10.73 9.19
C THR A 67 -12.56 11.45 8.28
N PRO A 68 -12.18 11.81 7.04
CA PRO A 68 -13.11 12.28 6.01
C PRO A 68 -14.25 11.29 5.73
N LYS A 69 -15.47 11.79 5.50
CA LYS A 69 -16.67 10.95 5.29
C LYS A 69 -16.42 9.97 4.15
N GLY A 70 -16.55 8.68 4.45
CA GLY A 70 -16.40 7.55 3.51
C GLY A 70 -14.98 7.02 3.35
N THR A 71 -14.05 7.44 4.21
CA THR A 71 -12.70 6.87 4.34
C THR A 71 -12.52 6.28 5.75
N ARG A 72 -11.55 5.37 5.92
CA ARG A 72 -11.23 4.74 7.21
C ARG A 72 -9.73 4.66 7.44
N ASP A 73 -9.32 4.72 8.71
CA ASP A 73 -8.04 4.16 9.11
C ASP A 73 -8.16 2.63 9.20
N HIS A 74 -7.07 1.93 8.95
CA HIS A 74 -6.93 0.50 9.20
C HIS A 74 -6.05 0.29 10.45
N PRO A 75 -6.62 -0.07 11.62
CA PRO A 75 -5.85 -0.43 12.80
C PRO A 75 -5.08 -1.76 12.61
N PRO A 76 -4.11 -2.10 13.47
CA PRO A 76 -3.20 -3.23 13.30
C PRO A 76 -3.80 -4.55 12.81
N ALA A 77 -4.87 -5.04 13.45
CA ALA A 77 -5.53 -6.28 13.03
C ALA A 77 -6.14 -6.17 11.61
N GLN A 78 -6.75 -5.03 11.27
CA GLN A 78 -7.33 -4.81 9.93
C GLN A 78 -6.25 -4.62 8.87
N ALA A 79 -5.17 -3.89 9.16
CA ALA A 79 -4.06 -3.72 8.24
C ALA A 79 -3.34 -5.06 7.98
N ALA A 80 -3.02 -5.83 9.04
CA ALA A 80 -2.40 -7.14 8.91
C ALA A 80 -3.29 -8.16 8.15
N LEU A 81 -4.62 -8.14 8.35
CA LEU A 81 -5.56 -8.99 7.60
C LEU A 81 -5.60 -8.60 6.11
N ARG A 82 -5.65 -7.28 5.82
CA ARG A 82 -5.68 -6.76 4.45
C ARG A 82 -4.38 -7.10 3.71
N ASP A 83 -3.23 -6.91 4.35
CA ASP A 83 -1.94 -7.12 3.71
C ASP A 83 -1.71 -8.62 3.39
N ARG A 84 -2.26 -9.55 4.20
CA ARG A 84 -2.34 -10.99 3.87
C ARG A 84 -3.23 -11.26 2.64
N LEU A 85 -4.41 -10.65 2.58
CA LEU A 85 -5.32 -10.75 1.43
C LEU A 85 -4.68 -10.22 0.14
N LEU A 86 -4.01 -9.06 0.20
CA LEU A 86 -3.28 -8.50 -0.94
C LEU A 86 -2.11 -9.41 -1.37
N ALA A 87 -1.40 -10.02 -0.42
CA ALA A 87 -0.32 -10.96 -0.72
C ALA A 87 -0.82 -12.23 -1.45
N ALA A 88 -1.99 -12.78 -1.09
CA ALA A 88 -2.59 -13.91 -1.80
C ALA A 88 -2.97 -13.56 -3.25
N VAL A 89 -3.57 -12.39 -3.47
CA VAL A 89 -3.91 -11.87 -4.81
C VAL A 89 -2.65 -11.67 -5.66
N VAL A 90 -1.60 -11.04 -5.10
CA VAL A 90 -0.31 -10.85 -5.80
C VAL A 90 0.39 -12.17 -6.08
N ALA A 91 0.28 -13.17 -5.19
CA ALA A 91 0.83 -14.50 -5.43
C ALA A 91 0.20 -15.18 -6.65
N CYS A 92 -1.12 -15.10 -6.84
CA CYS A 92 -1.79 -15.56 -8.07
C CYS A 92 -1.33 -14.75 -9.29
N PHE A 93 -1.27 -13.42 -9.22
CA PHE A 93 -0.78 -12.61 -10.36
C PHE A 93 0.66 -12.97 -10.77
N LYS A 94 1.55 -13.27 -9.80
CA LYS A 94 2.92 -13.75 -10.05
C LYS A 94 2.97 -15.22 -10.52
N ARG A 95 2.03 -16.06 -10.12
CA ARG A 95 1.81 -17.45 -10.63
C ARG A 95 1.53 -17.44 -12.14
N HIS A 96 0.76 -16.44 -12.58
CA HIS A 96 0.48 -16.15 -13.98
C HIS A 96 1.57 -15.31 -14.69
N GLY A 97 2.70 -15.00 -14.04
CA GLY A 97 3.82 -14.29 -14.66
C GLY A 97 3.62 -12.79 -14.91
N ALA A 98 2.63 -12.15 -14.28
CA ALA A 98 2.47 -10.70 -14.41
C ALA A 98 3.59 -9.91 -13.73
N ALA A 99 3.99 -8.81 -14.36
CA ALA A 99 4.97 -7.88 -13.83
C ALA A 99 4.32 -6.71 -13.08
N ALA A 100 4.92 -6.23 -11.99
CA ALA A 100 4.42 -5.08 -11.24
C ALA A 100 4.53 -3.77 -12.04
N ILE A 101 3.53 -2.90 -11.95
CA ILE A 101 3.64 -1.47 -12.27
C ILE A 101 3.07 -0.61 -11.13
N ASP A 102 3.44 0.67 -11.07
CA ASP A 102 2.70 1.67 -10.28
C ASP A 102 2.57 2.99 -11.04
N THR A 103 1.35 3.53 -11.08
CA THR A 103 1.05 4.85 -11.66
C THR A 103 0.85 5.89 -10.55
N PRO A 104 0.96 7.19 -10.85
CA PRO A 104 0.59 8.25 -9.92
C PRO A 104 -0.83 8.10 -9.33
N VAL A 105 -1.03 8.65 -8.13
CA VAL A 105 -2.37 8.89 -7.59
C VAL A 105 -2.98 10.16 -8.19
N LEU A 106 -2.12 11.16 -8.45
CA LEU A 106 -2.45 12.36 -9.20
C LEU A 106 -2.40 12.10 -10.71
N GLU A 107 -3.53 12.29 -11.39
CA GLU A 107 -3.62 12.28 -12.85
C GLU A 107 -3.91 13.69 -13.40
N LEU A 108 -3.60 13.93 -14.68
CA LEU A 108 -4.13 15.10 -15.36
C LEU A 108 -5.66 14.93 -15.48
N ARG A 109 -6.42 16.01 -15.25
CA ARG A 109 -7.88 15.96 -15.38
C ARG A 109 -8.33 15.53 -16.78
N GLU A 110 -7.55 15.86 -17.81
CA GLU A 110 -7.79 15.44 -19.19
C GLU A 110 -7.56 13.93 -19.43
N THR A 111 -6.71 13.23 -18.66
CA THR A 111 -6.57 11.76 -18.74
C THR A 111 -7.91 11.06 -18.50
N LEU A 112 -8.64 11.52 -17.49
CA LEU A 112 -9.87 10.91 -16.99
C LEU A 112 -11.15 11.43 -17.66
N THR A 113 -11.08 12.56 -18.37
CA THR A 113 -12.25 13.20 -18.96
C THR A 113 -12.83 12.35 -20.10
N GLY A 114 -14.14 12.09 -20.04
CA GLY A 114 -14.88 11.38 -21.09
C GLY A 114 -14.63 9.86 -21.14
N LYS A 115 -14.08 9.24 -20.08
CA LYS A 115 -13.85 7.78 -20.01
C LYS A 115 -14.89 7.00 -19.19
N TYR A 116 -15.73 7.71 -18.42
CA TYR A 116 -16.55 7.16 -17.33
C TYR A 116 -18.04 7.49 -17.43
N GLY A 117 -18.51 7.95 -18.59
CA GLY A 117 -19.91 8.38 -18.79
C GLY A 117 -20.43 9.28 -17.67
N GLU A 118 -21.55 8.88 -17.06
CA GLU A 118 -22.13 9.55 -15.91
C GLU A 118 -21.28 9.49 -14.63
N GLU A 119 -20.44 8.48 -14.43
CA GLU A 119 -19.63 8.34 -13.21
C GLU A 119 -18.51 9.39 -13.12
N ALA A 120 -18.20 10.12 -14.20
CA ALA A 120 -17.23 11.22 -14.19
C ALA A 120 -17.53 12.31 -13.14
N LYS A 121 -18.81 12.48 -12.74
CA LYS A 121 -19.24 13.38 -11.64
C LYS A 121 -18.67 12.98 -10.26
N LEU A 122 -18.20 11.74 -10.14
CA LEU A 122 -17.61 11.17 -8.93
C LEU A 122 -16.08 11.39 -8.85
N ILE A 123 -15.44 12.02 -9.83
CA ILE A 123 -14.01 12.29 -9.80
C ILE A 123 -13.68 13.41 -8.78
N TYR A 124 -12.66 13.18 -7.95
CA TYR A 124 -12.07 14.21 -7.11
C TYR A 124 -11.14 15.11 -7.95
N GLU A 125 -11.45 16.40 -8.03
CA GLU A 125 -10.65 17.39 -8.77
C GLU A 125 -9.75 18.20 -7.81
N LEU A 126 -8.59 18.68 -8.31
CA LEU A 126 -7.74 19.65 -7.63
C LEU A 126 -6.94 20.51 -8.64
N GLN A 127 -6.28 21.57 -8.17
CA GLN A 127 -5.51 22.48 -9.02
C GLN A 127 -4.17 22.86 -8.39
N ASP A 128 -3.09 22.82 -9.17
CA ASP A 128 -1.77 23.25 -8.69
C ASP A 128 -1.57 24.79 -8.77
N GLN A 129 -0.55 25.31 -8.09
CA GLN A 129 -0.20 26.74 -8.09
C GLN A 129 0.13 27.28 -9.50
N GLY A 130 0.64 26.42 -10.40
CA GLY A 130 0.81 26.73 -11.83
C GLY A 130 -0.48 26.65 -12.66
N GLY A 131 -1.66 26.54 -12.04
CA GLY A 131 -2.96 26.45 -12.71
C GLY A 131 -3.32 25.07 -13.29
N GLU A 132 -2.37 24.12 -13.32
CA GLU A 132 -2.56 22.77 -13.87
C GLU A 132 -3.74 22.05 -13.18
N LEU A 133 -4.71 21.58 -13.99
CA LEU A 133 -5.91 20.90 -13.52
C LEU A 133 -5.66 19.40 -13.37
N LEU A 134 -5.76 18.93 -12.14
CA LEU A 134 -5.47 17.56 -11.74
C LEU A 134 -6.74 16.85 -11.24
N ALA A 135 -6.66 15.53 -11.15
CA ALA A 135 -7.66 14.69 -10.51
C ALA A 135 -6.99 13.56 -9.71
N LEU A 136 -7.71 12.97 -8.76
CA LEU A 136 -7.33 11.67 -8.21
C LEU A 136 -7.82 10.57 -9.16
N ARG A 137 -7.01 9.52 -9.37
CA ARG A 137 -7.38 8.39 -10.25
C ARG A 137 -8.64 7.66 -9.77
N TYR A 138 -9.48 7.29 -10.72
CA TYR A 138 -10.80 6.66 -10.51
C TYR A 138 -10.74 5.13 -10.54
N ASP A 139 -9.85 4.57 -11.37
CA ASP A 139 -9.46 3.17 -11.47
C ASP A 139 -7.95 3.05 -11.70
N LEU A 140 -7.44 1.85 -11.99
CA LEU A 140 -6.06 1.62 -12.42
C LEU A 140 -5.95 1.33 -13.94
N THR A 141 -7.06 0.99 -14.60
CA THR A 141 -7.14 0.62 -16.03
C THR A 141 -6.89 1.79 -16.98
N VAL A 142 -7.47 2.97 -16.72
CA VAL A 142 -7.28 4.17 -17.55
C VAL A 142 -5.85 4.75 -17.39
N PRO A 143 -5.27 4.84 -16.17
CA PRO A 143 -3.84 5.12 -16.00
C PRO A 143 -2.92 4.12 -16.72
N PHE A 144 -3.25 2.82 -16.72
CA PHE A 144 -2.48 1.83 -17.47
C PHE A 144 -2.56 2.05 -18.99
N ALA A 145 -3.73 2.37 -19.54
CA ALA A 145 -3.87 2.71 -20.95
C ALA A 145 -3.11 4.00 -21.33
N ARG A 146 -3.06 5.01 -20.43
CA ARG A 146 -2.17 6.17 -20.57
C ARG A 146 -0.70 5.74 -20.61
N TYR A 147 -0.28 4.87 -19.69
CA TYR A 147 1.09 4.37 -19.59
C TYR A 147 1.54 3.62 -20.87
N LEU A 148 0.69 2.73 -21.42
CA LEU A 148 0.94 2.02 -22.69
C LEU A 148 1.07 2.97 -23.89
N ALA A 149 0.22 4.00 -23.95
CA ALA A 149 0.28 5.02 -24.99
C ALA A 149 1.57 5.86 -24.88
N MET A 150 1.88 6.36 -23.67
CA MET A 150 2.99 7.27 -23.39
C MET A 150 4.35 6.62 -23.67
N ASN A 151 4.53 5.38 -23.22
CA ASN A 151 5.78 4.62 -23.36
C ASN A 151 5.84 3.81 -24.67
N LYS A 152 4.81 3.90 -25.53
CA LYS A 152 4.68 3.19 -26.82
C LYS A 152 4.74 1.65 -26.71
N ILE A 153 4.45 1.12 -25.54
CA ILE A 153 4.40 -0.32 -25.28
C ILE A 153 3.25 -0.93 -26.09
N THR A 154 3.50 -2.10 -26.67
CA THR A 154 2.52 -2.87 -27.46
C THR A 154 2.14 -4.20 -26.81
N ASN A 155 3.08 -4.86 -26.11
CA ASN A 155 2.83 -6.12 -25.40
C ASN A 155 3.28 -5.97 -23.93
N MET A 156 2.41 -6.32 -22.98
CA MET A 156 2.71 -6.34 -21.54
C MET A 156 1.65 -7.15 -20.80
N LYS A 157 2.09 -8.06 -19.91
CA LYS A 157 1.27 -8.64 -18.84
C LYS A 157 1.64 -7.94 -17.53
N ARG A 158 0.69 -7.29 -16.85
CA ARG A 158 0.95 -6.52 -15.63
C ARG A 158 0.00 -6.83 -14.48
N TYR A 159 0.43 -6.50 -13.27
CA TYR A 159 -0.47 -6.22 -12.15
C TYR A 159 -0.24 -4.84 -11.55
N HIS A 160 -1.27 -4.26 -10.93
CA HIS A 160 -1.17 -3.06 -10.08
C HIS A 160 -2.13 -3.21 -8.90
N VAL A 161 -1.61 -3.07 -7.68
CA VAL A 161 -2.38 -3.18 -6.43
C VAL A 161 -2.29 -1.84 -5.71
N ALA A 162 -3.38 -1.07 -5.71
CA ALA A 162 -3.35 0.27 -5.14
C ALA A 162 -4.73 0.86 -4.80
N LYS A 163 -4.71 1.97 -4.06
CA LYS A 163 -5.92 2.75 -3.74
C LYS A 163 -6.44 3.55 -4.95
N VAL A 164 -7.76 3.60 -5.07
CA VAL A 164 -8.52 4.40 -6.05
C VAL A 164 -9.61 5.23 -5.36
N TYR A 165 -10.08 6.30 -6.02
CA TYR A 165 -10.84 7.37 -5.35
C TYR A 165 -12.11 7.76 -6.11
N ARG A 166 -13.26 7.67 -5.45
CA ARG A 166 -14.58 7.93 -6.04
C ARG A 166 -15.46 8.68 -5.05
N ARG A 167 -16.11 9.77 -5.46
CA ARG A 167 -16.99 10.60 -4.58
C ARG A 167 -18.37 9.98 -4.35
N ASP A 168 -18.43 8.65 -4.26
CA ASP A 168 -19.61 7.86 -3.88
C ASP A 168 -20.26 8.40 -2.60
N ASN A 169 -21.54 8.09 -2.37
CA ASN A 169 -22.26 8.53 -1.16
C ASN A 169 -22.56 7.32 -0.25
N PRO A 170 -21.75 7.04 0.80
CA PRO A 170 -21.88 5.82 1.60
C PRO A 170 -23.22 5.69 2.33
N ALA A 171 -24.00 6.76 2.44
CA ALA A 171 -25.35 6.75 3.01
C ALA A 171 -26.42 6.17 2.06
N THR A 172 -26.13 6.07 0.76
CA THR A 172 -27.00 5.48 -0.27
C THR A 172 -26.36 4.29 -0.99
N THR A 173 -25.05 4.06 -0.83
CA THR A 173 -24.32 2.91 -1.40
C THR A 173 -23.60 2.12 -0.30
N ARG A 174 -24.35 1.28 0.43
CA ARG A 174 -23.83 0.39 1.49
C ARG A 174 -22.69 -0.47 0.94
N GLY A 175 -21.50 -0.37 1.55
CA GLY A 175 -20.29 -1.06 1.10
C GLY A 175 -19.48 -0.39 -0.03
N ARG A 176 -19.86 0.81 -0.51
CA ARG A 176 -18.97 1.64 -1.35
C ARG A 176 -18.26 2.70 -0.50
N TYR A 177 -16.94 2.62 -0.46
CA TYR A 177 -16.07 3.62 0.17
C TYR A 177 -15.61 4.67 -0.86
N ARG A 178 -15.13 5.82 -0.38
CA ARG A 178 -14.61 6.90 -1.24
C ARG A 178 -13.13 6.77 -1.56
N GLU A 179 -12.45 5.94 -0.79
CA GLU A 179 -11.12 5.42 -1.00
C GLU A 179 -11.20 3.92 -0.76
N PHE A 180 -10.66 3.11 -1.67
CA PHE A 180 -10.62 1.65 -1.52
C PHE A 180 -9.48 1.02 -2.33
N TYR A 181 -9.07 -0.20 -1.96
CA TYR A 181 -8.11 -0.96 -2.73
C TYR A 181 -8.72 -1.63 -3.96
N GLN A 182 -8.06 -1.42 -5.09
CA GLN A 182 -8.30 -2.08 -6.37
C GLN A 182 -7.05 -2.90 -6.73
N CYS A 183 -7.24 -4.14 -7.17
CA CYS A 183 -6.16 -5.04 -7.61
C CYS A 183 -6.43 -5.45 -9.06
N ASP A 184 -5.69 -4.86 -9.99
CA ASP A 184 -5.85 -5.08 -11.42
C ASP A 184 -4.77 -6.00 -11.98
N PHE A 185 -5.16 -6.96 -12.83
CA PHE A 185 -4.29 -7.78 -13.68
C PHE A 185 -4.73 -7.63 -15.14
N ASP A 186 -3.77 -7.37 -16.05
CA ASP A 186 -4.09 -7.00 -17.43
C ASP A 186 -3.08 -7.60 -18.41
N ILE A 187 -3.61 -8.04 -19.56
CA ILE A 187 -2.85 -8.53 -20.72
C ILE A 187 -3.12 -7.58 -21.89
N ALA A 188 -2.10 -6.80 -22.23
CA ALA A 188 -2.03 -6.00 -23.46
C ALA A 188 -1.14 -6.71 -24.48
N GLY A 189 -1.57 -6.81 -25.75
CA GLY A 189 -0.76 -7.41 -26.80
C GLY A 189 -1.52 -7.84 -28.05
N GLU A 190 -0.79 -8.32 -29.05
CA GLU A 190 -1.40 -9.05 -30.17
C GLU A 190 -1.46 -10.55 -29.85
N PHE A 191 -2.66 -11.08 -29.64
CA PHE A 191 -2.93 -12.47 -29.25
C PHE A 191 -3.89 -13.17 -30.23
N ASP A 192 -3.87 -14.50 -30.24
CA ASP A 192 -4.97 -15.29 -30.81
C ASP A 192 -6.24 -15.15 -29.93
N PRO A 193 -7.46 -15.23 -30.51
CA PRO A 193 -8.70 -14.97 -29.76
C PRO A 193 -8.89 -15.87 -28.54
N MET A 194 -9.50 -15.27 -27.50
CA MET A 194 -10.00 -15.88 -26.25
C MET A 194 -8.98 -16.49 -25.28
N ILE A 195 -7.71 -16.64 -25.66
CA ILE A 195 -6.69 -17.22 -24.75
C ILE A 195 -6.45 -16.32 -23.51
N PRO A 196 -6.26 -14.99 -23.67
CA PRO A 196 -6.09 -14.09 -22.51
C PRO A 196 -7.35 -13.96 -21.65
N ASP A 197 -8.53 -14.03 -22.28
CA ASP A 197 -9.83 -13.95 -21.62
C ASP A 197 -10.04 -15.14 -20.68
N ALA A 198 -9.71 -16.35 -21.15
CA ALA A 198 -9.73 -17.57 -20.34
C ALA A 198 -8.74 -17.48 -19.15
N GLU A 199 -7.55 -16.91 -19.35
CA GLU A 199 -6.56 -16.71 -18.28
C GLU A 199 -7.06 -15.73 -17.21
N CYS A 200 -7.64 -14.59 -17.61
CA CYS A 200 -8.27 -13.66 -16.67
C CYS A 200 -9.39 -14.32 -15.85
N LEU A 201 -10.17 -15.23 -16.43
CA LEU A 201 -11.22 -15.98 -15.73
C LEU A 201 -10.64 -17.07 -14.80
N LYS A 202 -9.56 -17.75 -15.18
CA LYS A 202 -8.81 -18.68 -14.30
C LYS A 202 -8.23 -17.95 -13.08
N ILE A 203 -7.67 -16.76 -13.26
CA ILE A 203 -7.17 -15.91 -12.16
C ILE A 203 -8.27 -15.57 -11.15
N VAL A 204 -9.47 -15.19 -11.62
CA VAL A 204 -10.62 -14.93 -10.71
C VAL A 204 -11.02 -16.20 -9.98
N HIS A 205 -11.11 -17.34 -10.69
CA HIS A 205 -11.44 -18.62 -10.10
C HIS A 205 -10.43 -19.03 -9.02
N GLU A 206 -9.13 -18.95 -9.31
CA GLU A 206 -8.06 -19.24 -8.36
C GLU A 206 -8.12 -18.32 -7.14
N ILE A 207 -8.20 -17.00 -7.33
CA ILE A 207 -8.26 -16.04 -6.21
C ILE A 207 -9.47 -16.30 -5.29
N LEU A 208 -10.66 -16.55 -5.84
CA LEU A 208 -11.86 -16.78 -5.03
C LEU A 208 -11.84 -18.17 -4.34
N SER A 209 -11.19 -19.16 -4.96
CA SER A 209 -10.99 -20.50 -4.39
C SER A 209 -9.94 -20.50 -3.27
N ASP A 210 -8.76 -19.91 -3.52
CA ASP A 210 -7.64 -19.80 -2.55
C ASP A 210 -8.07 -19.02 -1.30
N LEU A 211 -9.00 -18.06 -1.44
CA LEU A 211 -9.57 -17.28 -0.33
C LEU A 211 -10.79 -17.93 0.36
N GLN A 212 -11.31 -19.05 -0.18
CA GLN A 212 -12.36 -19.89 0.41
C GLN A 212 -13.63 -19.12 0.88
N LEU A 213 -14.03 -18.06 0.16
CA LEU A 213 -15.00 -17.06 0.64
C LEU A 213 -16.45 -17.53 0.76
N GLY A 214 -16.76 -18.72 0.25
CA GLY A 214 -18.10 -19.26 0.04
C GLY A 214 -18.16 -19.90 -1.34
N ASP A 215 -19.37 -20.17 -1.84
CA ASP A 215 -19.52 -20.48 -3.27
C ASP A 215 -19.62 -19.18 -4.09
N PHE A 216 -19.27 -19.24 -5.38
CA PHE A 216 -19.21 -18.10 -6.28
C PHE A 216 -19.58 -18.49 -7.71
N LEU A 217 -20.02 -17.50 -8.49
CA LEU A 217 -20.31 -17.63 -9.91
C LEU A 217 -19.69 -16.47 -10.68
N ILE A 218 -19.02 -16.78 -11.80
CA ILE A 218 -18.49 -15.78 -12.72
C ILE A 218 -19.44 -15.67 -13.91
N LYS A 219 -20.16 -14.55 -13.98
CA LYS A 219 -21.01 -14.18 -15.13
C LYS A 219 -20.13 -13.67 -16.27
N VAL A 220 -20.40 -14.09 -17.50
CA VAL A 220 -19.69 -13.64 -18.72
C VAL A 220 -20.67 -13.27 -19.83
N ASN A 221 -20.33 -12.24 -20.61
CA ASN A 221 -21.09 -11.79 -21.79
C ASN A 221 -20.15 -11.07 -22.78
N ASP A 222 -20.65 -10.60 -23.92
CA ASP A 222 -19.87 -9.79 -24.86
C ASP A 222 -20.69 -8.61 -25.41
N ARG A 223 -20.08 -7.42 -25.46
CA ARG A 223 -20.69 -6.18 -25.97
C ARG A 223 -21.25 -6.31 -27.39
N ARG A 224 -20.64 -7.14 -28.24
CA ARG A 224 -21.08 -7.43 -29.62
C ARG A 224 -22.37 -8.26 -29.65
N ILE A 225 -22.54 -9.18 -28.69
CA ILE A 225 -23.78 -9.95 -28.53
C ILE A 225 -24.89 -9.02 -28.05
N LEU A 226 -24.65 -8.20 -27.02
CA LEU A 226 -25.61 -7.19 -26.54
C LEU A 226 -26.04 -6.23 -27.66
N ASN A 227 -25.10 -5.74 -28.46
CA ASN A 227 -25.38 -4.86 -29.59
C ASN A 227 -26.26 -5.57 -30.63
N GLY A 228 -25.93 -6.82 -30.99
CA GLY A 228 -26.71 -7.62 -31.91
C GLY A 228 -28.13 -7.97 -31.39
N VAL A 229 -28.27 -8.29 -30.11
CA VAL A 229 -29.56 -8.50 -29.41
C VAL A 229 -30.41 -7.23 -29.49
N PHE A 230 -29.86 -6.07 -29.11
CA PHE A 230 -30.59 -4.81 -29.16
C PHE A 230 -30.96 -4.42 -30.60
N ALA A 231 -30.09 -4.69 -31.58
CA ALA A 231 -30.38 -4.49 -33.00
C ALA A 231 -31.55 -5.36 -33.50
N VAL A 232 -31.60 -6.66 -33.15
CA VAL A 232 -32.74 -7.53 -33.54
C VAL A 232 -34.03 -7.20 -32.76
N CYS A 233 -33.92 -6.55 -31.61
CA CYS A 233 -35.07 -5.98 -30.90
C CYS A 233 -35.57 -4.65 -31.53
N GLY A 234 -34.82 -4.05 -32.46
CA GLY A 234 -35.17 -2.79 -33.15
C GLY A 234 -34.65 -1.52 -32.48
N ILE A 235 -33.63 -1.64 -31.62
CA ILE A 235 -33.05 -0.49 -30.90
C ILE A 235 -31.95 0.17 -31.75
N PRO A 236 -31.96 1.51 -31.92
CA PRO A 236 -30.89 2.21 -32.62
C PRO A 236 -29.61 2.26 -31.77
N GLU A 237 -28.46 2.18 -32.43
CA GLU A 237 -27.12 2.19 -31.79
C GLU A 237 -26.91 3.40 -30.87
N SER A 238 -27.48 4.56 -31.19
CA SER A 238 -27.44 5.77 -30.35
C SER A 238 -28.11 5.63 -28.97
N LYS A 239 -28.91 4.58 -28.74
CA LYS A 239 -29.46 4.24 -27.42
C LYS A 239 -28.69 3.12 -26.70
N PHE A 240 -27.69 2.49 -27.33
CA PHE A 240 -27.03 1.28 -26.81
C PHE A 240 -26.55 1.40 -25.37
N ILE A 241 -25.77 2.44 -25.03
CA ILE A 241 -25.25 2.69 -23.68
C ILE A 241 -26.40 2.93 -22.67
N THR A 242 -27.39 3.74 -23.05
CA THR A 242 -28.56 4.07 -22.21
C THR A 242 -29.43 2.85 -21.90
N ILE A 243 -29.53 1.89 -22.83
CA ILE A 243 -30.25 0.63 -22.57
C ILE A 243 -29.37 -0.34 -21.77
N CYS A 244 -28.05 -0.40 -22.01
CA CYS A 244 -27.15 -1.16 -21.14
C CYS A 244 -27.22 -0.70 -19.67
N SER A 245 -27.21 0.61 -19.41
CA SER A 245 -27.30 1.17 -18.05
C SER A 245 -28.70 1.05 -17.42
N THR A 246 -29.73 0.72 -18.22
CA THR A 246 -31.07 0.37 -17.73
C THR A 246 -31.16 -1.13 -17.41
N VAL A 247 -30.58 -2.00 -18.26
CA VAL A 247 -30.47 -3.46 -18.01
C VAL A 247 -29.59 -3.77 -16.79
N ASP A 248 -28.52 -3.02 -16.54
CA ASP A 248 -27.64 -3.15 -15.35
C ASP A 248 -28.38 -3.11 -14.00
N LYS A 249 -29.60 -2.56 -14.00
CA LYS A 249 -30.43 -2.39 -12.80
C LYS A 249 -31.17 -3.67 -12.40
N LEU A 250 -31.22 -4.70 -13.26
CA LEU A 250 -31.85 -6.00 -12.94
C LEU A 250 -31.26 -6.69 -11.71
N ASP A 251 -30.02 -6.37 -11.33
CA ASP A 251 -29.41 -6.81 -10.06
C ASP A 251 -30.09 -6.22 -8.79
N LYS A 252 -31.02 -5.27 -8.95
CA LYS A 252 -31.51 -4.39 -7.85
C LYS A 252 -33.01 -4.10 -7.89
N ILE A 253 -33.65 -4.15 -9.06
CA ILE A 253 -35.08 -3.86 -9.29
C ILE A 253 -35.68 -4.89 -10.25
N SER A 254 -37.01 -4.97 -10.29
CA SER A 254 -37.71 -5.99 -11.09
C SER A 254 -37.55 -5.79 -12.60
N TRP A 255 -37.84 -6.84 -13.39
CA TRP A 255 -37.95 -6.72 -14.84
C TRP A 255 -39.03 -5.68 -15.22
N GLU A 256 -40.14 -5.64 -14.49
CA GLU A 256 -41.22 -4.68 -14.67
C GLU A 256 -40.75 -3.24 -14.47
N ASP A 257 -39.95 -2.96 -13.43
CA ASP A 257 -39.36 -1.63 -13.19
C ASP A 257 -38.40 -1.22 -14.32
N VAL A 258 -37.55 -2.16 -14.77
CA VAL A 258 -36.60 -1.96 -15.88
C VAL A 258 -37.34 -1.71 -17.20
N LYS A 259 -38.41 -2.47 -17.48
CA LYS A 259 -39.30 -2.26 -18.62
C LYS A 259 -40.00 -0.90 -18.56
N ASN A 260 -40.48 -0.50 -17.38
CA ASN A 260 -41.11 0.80 -17.16
C ASN A 260 -40.12 1.96 -17.42
N GLU A 261 -38.86 1.84 -16.99
CA GLU A 261 -37.82 2.83 -17.30
C GLU A 261 -37.50 2.87 -18.82
N MET A 262 -37.35 1.71 -19.47
CA MET A 262 -37.11 1.61 -20.91
C MET A 262 -38.19 2.30 -21.74
N VAL A 263 -39.46 2.07 -21.42
CA VAL A 263 -40.60 2.66 -22.14
C VAL A 263 -40.79 4.13 -21.75
N GLY A 264 -40.90 4.42 -20.45
CA GLY A 264 -41.29 5.74 -19.93
C GLY A 264 -40.18 6.80 -19.98
N GLU A 265 -38.94 6.45 -19.63
CA GLU A 265 -37.83 7.40 -19.65
C GLU A 265 -37.01 7.30 -20.95
N LYS A 266 -36.69 6.08 -21.41
CA LYS A 266 -35.78 5.89 -22.56
C LYS A 266 -36.50 5.88 -23.90
N GLY A 267 -37.84 5.91 -23.91
CA GLY A 267 -38.67 6.00 -25.11
C GLY A 267 -38.50 4.81 -26.06
N LEU A 268 -38.58 3.59 -25.52
CA LEU A 268 -38.75 2.36 -26.30
C LEU A 268 -40.25 2.04 -26.46
N SER A 269 -40.62 1.28 -27.49
CA SER A 269 -41.97 0.71 -27.56
C SER A 269 -42.08 -0.47 -26.57
N PRO A 270 -43.28 -0.77 -26.04
CA PRO A 270 -43.47 -1.89 -25.12
C PRO A 270 -42.97 -3.22 -25.70
N GLU A 271 -43.23 -3.46 -26.99
CA GLU A 271 -42.85 -4.69 -27.69
C GLU A 271 -41.33 -4.77 -27.89
N ALA A 272 -40.64 -3.63 -28.02
CA ALA A 272 -39.17 -3.60 -28.08
C ALA A 272 -38.54 -3.90 -26.72
N ALA A 273 -39.16 -3.44 -25.63
CA ALA A 273 -38.75 -3.80 -24.27
C ALA A 273 -39.03 -5.29 -23.97
N ASP A 274 -40.21 -5.81 -24.33
CA ASP A 274 -40.55 -7.24 -24.14
C ASP A 274 -39.58 -8.17 -24.88
N ARG A 275 -39.21 -7.86 -26.13
CA ARG A 275 -38.18 -8.61 -26.86
C ARG A 275 -36.79 -8.55 -26.20
N ILE A 276 -36.45 -7.46 -25.49
CA ILE A 276 -35.22 -7.42 -24.69
C ILE A 276 -35.35 -8.38 -23.50
N GLY A 277 -36.51 -8.42 -22.85
CA GLY A 277 -36.85 -9.35 -21.76
C GLY A 277 -36.61 -10.81 -22.13
N GLU A 278 -37.09 -11.23 -23.30
CA GLU A 278 -36.89 -12.59 -23.86
C GLU A 278 -35.40 -13.02 -23.90
N TYR A 279 -34.48 -12.07 -24.09
CA TYR A 279 -33.04 -12.33 -24.15
C TYR A 279 -32.33 -12.14 -22.80
N VAL A 280 -32.59 -11.06 -22.06
CA VAL A 280 -31.82 -10.75 -20.81
C VAL A 280 -32.12 -11.71 -19.66
N GLN A 281 -33.18 -12.52 -19.76
CA GLN A 281 -33.47 -13.62 -18.82
C GLN A 281 -32.68 -14.90 -19.14
N LEU A 282 -31.90 -14.96 -20.23
CA LEU A 282 -31.16 -16.16 -20.63
C LEU A 282 -29.76 -16.20 -20.00
N HIS A 283 -29.54 -17.23 -19.16
CA HIS A 283 -28.25 -17.58 -18.58
C HIS A 283 -27.99 -19.09 -18.69
N GLY A 284 -26.72 -19.51 -18.76
CA GLY A 284 -26.36 -20.94 -18.91
C GLY A 284 -24.92 -21.18 -19.38
N GLY A 285 -24.62 -22.42 -19.78
CA GLY A 285 -23.32 -22.85 -20.28
C GLY A 285 -23.21 -22.90 -21.81
N LEU A 286 -22.33 -23.77 -22.32
CA LEU A 286 -22.05 -23.94 -23.74
C LEU A 286 -23.31 -24.22 -24.58
N ASP A 287 -24.24 -25.04 -24.09
CA ASP A 287 -25.49 -25.39 -24.77
C ASP A 287 -26.36 -24.17 -25.11
N LEU A 288 -26.35 -23.14 -24.25
CA LEU A 288 -27.06 -21.89 -24.50
C LEU A 288 -26.41 -21.11 -25.65
N ILE A 289 -25.08 -21.07 -25.69
CA ILE A 289 -24.32 -20.39 -26.74
C ILE A 289 -24.53 -21.09 -28.09
N GLU A 290 -24.51 -22.43 -28.12
CA GLU A 290 -24.79 -23.21 -29.33
C GLU A 290 -26.24 -23.04 -29.83
N ARG A 291 -27.21 -22.96 -28.91
CA ARG A 291 -28.61 -22.66 -29.24
C ARG A 291 -28.77 -21.26 -29.83
N LEU A 292 -28.08 -20.26 -29.28
CA LEU A 292 -28.13 -18.87 -29.78
C LEU A 292 -27.37 -18.68 -31.10
N LEU A 293 -26.31 -19.47 -31.36
CA LEU A 293 -25.66 -19.54 -32.68
C LEU A 293 -26.60 -20.06 -33.78
N GLN A 294 -27.65 -20.80 -33.42
CA GLN A 294 -28.68 -21.31 -34.32
C GLN A 294 -29.93 -20.40 -34.42
N ASP A 295 -30.03 -19.33 -33.60
CA ASP A 295 -31.17 -18.41 -33.65
C ASP A 295 -31.26 -17.68 -35.01
N PRO A 296 -32.40 -17.70 -35.72
CA PRO A 296 -32.51 -17.11 -37.06
C PRO A 296 -32.30 -15.58 -37.14
N LYS A 297 -32.43 -14.84 -36.03
CA LYS A 297 -32.21 -13.39 -35.97
C LYS A 297 -30.74 -13.09 -35.65
N LEU A 298 -30.19 -13.73 -34.61
CA LEU A 298 -28.81 -13.51 -34.15
C LEU A 298 -27.78 -14.08 -35.12
N SER A 299 -28.02 -15.24 -35.74
CA SER A 299 -27.10 -15.87 -36.70
C SER A 299 -26.92 -15.10 -38.01
N GLN A 300 -27.81 -14.14 -38.29
CA GLN A 300 -27.73 -13.17 -39.39
C GLN A 300 -27.12 -11.82 -38.97
N ASN A 301 -27.16 -11.50 -37.68
CA ASN A 301 -26.48 -10.32 -37.15
C ASN A 301 -24.97 -10.61 -37.00
N LYS A 302 -24.15 -9.91 -37.77
CA LYS A 302 -22.68 -10.10 -37.78
C LYS A 302 -22.05 -10.04 -36.38
N LEU A 303 -22.42 -9.04 -35.58
CA LEU A 303 -21.81 -8.80 -34.26
C LEU A 303 -22.24 -9.87 -33.25
N ALA A 304 -23.50 -10.28 -33.25
CA ALA A 304 -23.96 -11.39 -32.41
C ALA A 304 -23.26 -12.70 -32.80
N LYS A 305 -23.16 -13.01 -34.10
CA LYS A 305 -22.51 -14.23 -34.59
C LYS A 305 -21.02 -14.28 -34.25
N GLU A 306 -20.28 -13.18 -34.43
CA GLU A 306 -18.87 -13.08 -34.07
C GLU A 306 -18.66 -13.19 -32.56
N GLY A 307 -19.48 -12.48 -31.76
CA GLY A 307 -19.41 -12.54 -30.30
C GLY A 307 -19.76 -13.92 -29.72
N LEU A 308 -20.81 -14.58 -30.23
CA LEU A 308 -21.19 -15.94 -29.82
C LEU A 308 -20.16 -16.99 -30.26
N GLY A 309 -19.52 -16.81 -31.42
CA GLY A 309 -18.43 -17.68 -31.88
C GLY A 309 -17.18 -17.60 -30.99
N ASP A 310 -16.79 -16.39 -30.61
CA ASP A 310 -15.74 -16.18 -29.61
C ASP A 310 -16.16 -16.71 -28.23
N MET A 311 -17.39 -16.50 -27.80
CA MET A 311 -17.89 -17.02 -26.51
C MET A 311 -17.87 -18.57 -26.46
N LYS A 312 -18.16 -19.26 -27.58
CA LYS A 312 -17.98 -20.71 -27.67
C LYS A 312 -16.50 -21.10 -27.49
N LEU A 313 -15.58 -20.46 -28.21
CA LEU A 313 -14.14 -20.72 -28.10
C LEU A 313 -13.60 -20.45 -26.68
N LEU A 314 -14.16 -19.46 -25.99
CA LEU A 314 -13.86 -19.18 -24.59
C LEU A 314 -14.30 -20.34 -23.68
N PHE A 315 -15.53 -20.84 -23.83
CA PHE A 315 -16.01 -22.00 -23.06
C PHE A 315 -15.21 -23.30 -23.36
N GLU A 316 -14.73 -23.47 -24.60
CA GLU A 316 -13.81 -24.57 -24.95
C GLU A 316 -12.50 -24.48 -24.14
N TYR A 317 -11.84 -23.31 -24.09
CA TYR A 317 -10.63 -23.13 -23.28
C TYR A 317 -10.89 -23.23 -21.77
N LEU A 318 -12.00 -22.68 -21.27
CA LEU A 318 -12.40 -22.78 -19.85
C LEU A 318 -12.62 -24.23 -19.41
N THR A 319 -13.01 -25.11 -20.35
CA THR A 319 -13.13 -26.56 -20.12
C THR A 319 -11.75 -27.20 -19.96
N LEU A 320 -10.75 -26.79 -20.75
CA LEU A 320 -9.36 -27.25 -20.60
C LEU A 320 -8.73 -26.80 -19.28
N PHE A 321 -9.15 -25.65 -18.74
CA PHE A 321 -8.73 -25.12 -17.44
C PHE A 321 -9.50 -25.71 -16.24
N GLY A 322 -10.53 -26.54 -16.48
CA GLY A 322 -11.32 -27.22 -15.46
C GLY A 322 -12.37 -26.36 -14.74
N ILE A 323 -12.61 -25.12 -15.18
CA ILE A 323 -13.36 -24.12 -14.39
C ILE A 323 -14.79 -23.82 -14.87
N THR A 324 -15.26 -24.43 -15.96
CA THR A 324 -16.62 -24.17 -16.54
C THR A 324 -17.76 -24.33 -15.54
N GLY A 325 -17.63 -25.20 -14.53
CA GLY A 325 -18.61 -25.34 -13.44
C GLY A 325 -18.80 -24.10 -12.55
N LYS A 326 -17.99 -23.05 -12.73
CA LYS A 326 -18.12 -21.74 -12.07
C LYS A 326 -18.38 -20.58 -13.04
N ILE A 327 -18.61 -20.86 -14.33
CA ILE A 327 -18.84 -19.84 -15.37
C ILE A 327 -20.26 -19.94 -15.91
N SER A 328 -20.99 -18.83 -15.92
CA SER A 328 -22.28 -18.71 -16.63
C SER A 328 -22.19 -17.64 -17.70
N PHE A 329 -22.50 -18.00 -18.94
CA PHE A 329 -22.88 -17.01 -19.94
C PHE A 329 -24.22 -16.40 -19.50
N ASP A 330 -24.35 -15.08 -19.52
CA ASP A 330 -25.49 -14.37 -18.93
C ASP A 330 -25.81 -13.09 -19.70
N LEU A 331 -26.94 -13.06 -20.40
CA LEU A 331 -27.37 -11.89 -21.19
C LEU A 331 -27.91 -10.73 -20.34
N SER A 332 -28.14 -10.92 -19.04
CA SER A 332 -28.45 -9.82 -18.10
C SER A 332 -27.21 -8.96 -17.81
N LEU A 333 -26.00 -9.49 -18.03
CA LEU A 333 -24.75 -8.77 -17.80
C LEU A 333 -24.52 -7.72 -18.90
N ALA A 334 -25.18 -6.57 -18.79
CA ALA A 334 -24.94 -5.38 -19.59
C ALA A 334 -23.94 -4.39 -18.94
N ARG A 335 -23.43 -4.73 -17.75
CA ARG A 335 -22.49 -3.93 -16.97
C ARG A 335 -21.19 -3.66 -17.72
N GLY A 336 -20.66 -2.47 -17.54
CA GLY A 336 -19.32 -2.11 -18.01
C GLY A 336 -19.21 -0.63 -18.31
N LEU A 337 -18.01 -0.09 -18.10
CA LEU A 337 -17.64 1.26 -18.52
C LEU A 337 -17.68 1.39 -20.06
N ASP A 338 -17.80 2.61 -20.56
CA ASP A 338 -18.05 2.92 -21.98
C ASP A 338 -16.89 2.47 -22.90
N TYR A 339 -15.73 2.13 -22.34
CA TYR A 339 -14.53 1.72 -23.08
C TYR A 339 -14.44 0.21 -23.39
N TYR A 340 -15.34 -0.64 -22.88
CA TYR A 340 -15.29 -2.09 -23.17
C TYR A 340 -15.76 -2.40 -24.60
N THR A 341 -14.99 -3.21 -25.33
CA THR A 341 -15.09 -3.48 -26.78
C THR A 341 -15.56 -4.89 -27.14
N GLY A 342 -15.57 -5.84 -26.20
CA GLY A 342 -15.90 -7.24 -26.45
C GLY A 342 -16.39 -7.95 -25.19
N VAL A 343 -15.74 -9.07 -24.83
CA VAL A 343 -16.05 -9.87 -23.64
C VAL A 343 -16.02 -8.99 -22.38
N ILE A 344 -16.99 -9.19 -21.50
CA ILE A 344 -17.15 -8.56 -20.19
C ILE A 344 -17.54 -9.63 -19.17
N PHE A 345 -17.11 -9.48 -17.92
CA PHE A 345 -17.37 -10.45 -16.86
C PHE A 345 -17.44 -9.83 -15.47
N GLU A 346 -18.21 -10.46 -14.57
CA GLU A 346 -18.17 -10.18 -13.13
C GLU A 346 -18.30 -11.46 -12.31
N ALA A 347 -17.67 -11.50 -11.14
CA ALA A 347 -17.83 -12.58 -10.17
C ALA A 347 -18.67 -12.13 -8.97
N VAL A 348 -19.70 -12.91 -8.67
CA VAL A 348 -20.58 -12.73 -7.50
C VAL A 348 -20.39 -13.88 -6.52
N LEU A 349 -20.54 -13.61 -5.23
CA LEU A 349 -20.60 -14.67 -4.22
C LEU A 349 -22.05 -15.13 -4.07
N LEU A 350 -22.25 -16.44 -4.03
CA LEU A 350 -23.56 -17.06 -3.85
C LEU A 350 -23.88 -17.10 -2.35
N GLN A 351 -25.14 -16.82 -1.99
CA GLN A 351 -25.60 -16.94 -0.61
C GLN A 351 -25.70 -18.42 -0.22
N GLN A 352 -25.29 -18.75 1.01
CA GLN A 352 -25.60 -20.03 1.64
C GLN A 352 -26.89 -19.84 2.46
N GLU A 353 -27.84 -20.76 2.37
CA GLU A 353 -29.20 -20.60 2.94
C GLU A 353 -29.30 -20.79 4.47
N ASN A 354 -28.20 -21.09 5.17
CA ASN A 354 -28.23 -21.48 6.59
C ASN A 354 -27.72 -20.41 7.57
N ASP A 355 -28.36 -20.43 8.74
CA ASP A 355 -27.97 -19.88 10.05
C ASP A 355 -27.95 -18.35 10.26
N HIS A 356 -29.12 -17.86 10.68
CA HIS A 356 -29.29 -16.87 11.75
C HIS A 356 -28.71 -15.44 11.56
N VAL A 357 -28.79 -14.88 10.36
CA VAL A 357 -28.60 -13.43 10.13
C VAL A 357 -29.93 -12.77 9.73
N GLU A 358 -30.45 -11.86 10.56
CA GLU A 358 -31.76 -11.19 10.36
C GLU A 358 -31.77 -10.11 9.24
N GLU A 359 -30.62 -9.76 8.66
CA GLU A 359 -30.54 -8.93 7.43
C GLU A 359 -29.99 -9.76 6.27
N SER A 360 -30.75 -9.84 5.17
CA SER A 360 -30.31 -10.45 3.91
C SER A 360 -29.25 -9.59 3.20
N VAL A 361 -27.98 -9.88 3.47
CA VAL A 361 -26.85 -9.20 2.81
C VAL A 361 -26.77 -9.62 1.34
N SER A 362 -27.28 -8.77 0.44
CA SER A 362 -27.04 -8.89 -1.00
C SER A 362 -25.55 -8.65 -1.30
N VAL A 363 -24.83 -9.71 -1.72
CA VAL A 363 -23.39 -9.68 -1.97
C VAL A 363 -23.11 -9.39 -3.45
N GLY A 364 -23.20 -8.11 -3.84
CA GLY A 364 -22.83 -7.68 -5.20
C GLY A 364 -21.33 -7.91 -5.52
N SER A 365 -20.99 -7.93 -6.81
CA SER A 365 -19.72 -8.44 -7.37
C SER A 365 -18.43 -8.17 -6.55
N VAL A 366 -17.59 -9.20 -6.44
CA VAL A 366 -16.26 -9.14 -5.80
C VAL A 366 -15.11 -8.99 -6.80
N ALA A 367 -15.36 -9.28 -8.07
CA ALA A 367 -14.43 -9.02 -9.18
C ALA A 367 -15.20 -8.63 -10.46
N GLY A 368 -14.52 -7.99 -11.40
CA GLY A 368 -15.06 -7.74 -12.74
C GLY A 368 -14.00 -7.26 -13.73
N GLY A 369 -14.29 -7.36 -15.03
CA GLY A 369 -13.32 -7.07 -16.08
C GLY A 369 -13.88 -7.23 -17.49
N GLY A 370 -12.98 -7.23 -18.47
CA GLY A 370 -13.34 -7.37 -19.89
C GLY A 370 -12.29 -6.83 -20.86
N ARG A 371 -12.65 -6.85 -22.15
CA ARG A 371 -11.84 -6.38 -23.28
C ARG A 371 -12.02 -4.89 -23.55
N TYR A 372 -10.93 -4.15 -23.69
CA TYR A 372 -10.95 -2.69 -23.86
C TYR A 372 -9.98 -2.19 -24.96
N ASP A 373 -9.90 -2.93 -26.07
CA ASP A 373 -8.93 -2.81 -27.17
C ASP A 373 -8.84 -1.40 -27.83
N GLY A 374 -9.83 -0.55 -27.60
CA GLY A 374 -9.87 0.84 -28.08
C GLY A 374 -9.24 1.88 -27.15
N LEU A 375 -9.07 1.59 -25.85
CA LEU A 375 -8.78 2.61 -24.83
C LEU A 375 -7.39 3.26 -25.00
N VAL A 376 -6.36 2.47 -25.33
CA VAL A 376 -5.00 2.99 -25.61
C VAL A 376 -5.00 3.92 -26.83
N GLY A 377 -5.84 3.62 -27.83
CA GLY A 377 -6.02 4.45 -29.01
C GLY A 377 -6.71 5.79 -28.74
N MET A 378 -7.31 5.98 -27.56
CA MET A 378 -7.83 7.29 -27.13
C MET A 378 -6.75 8.22 -26.56
N PHE A 379 -5.52 7.72 -26.36
CA PHE A 379 -4.39 8.47 -25.83
C PHE A 379 -3.27 8.66 -26.86
N ASP A 380 -3.06 7.69 -27.75
CA ASP A 380 -2.09 7.80 -28.84
C ASP A 380 -2.61 8.76 -29.95
N PRO A 381 -1.92 9.87 -30.28
CA PRO A 381 -2.38 10.81 -31.31
C PRO A 381 -2.47 10.23 -32.73
N LYS A 382 -1.97 9.02 -32.98
CA LYS A 382 -2.15 8.28 -34.24
C LYS A 382 -3.29 7.26 -34.20
N GLY A 383 -4.05 7.19 -33.10
CA GLY A 383 -5.14 6.22 -32.92
C GLY A 383 -4.68 4.76 -32.84
N ARG A 384 -3.41 4.52 -32.47
CA ARG A 384 -2.84 3.16 -32.33
C ARG A 384 -3.63 2.36 -31.31
N LYS A 385 -4.36 1.35 -31.79
CA LYS A 385 -4.99 0.34 -30.94
C LYS A 385 -3.93 -0.59 -30.38
N VAL A 386 -4.13 -1.04 -29.15
CA VAL A 386 -3.41 -2.14 -28.52
C VAL A 386 -4.51 -3.03 -27.94
N PRO A 387 -4.68 -4.27 -28.41
CA PRO A 387 -5.70 -5.15 -27.85
C PRO A 387 -5.38 -5.45 -26.38
N CYS A 388 -6.41 -5.38 -25.53
CA CYS A 388 -6.26 -5.47 -24.09
C CYS A 388 -7.45 -6.19 -23.46
N VAL A 389 -7.18 -7.10 -22.53
CA VAL A 389 -8.15 -7.63 -21.57
C VAL A 389 -7.59 -7.45 -20.16
N GLY A 390 -8.45 -7.25 -19.18
CA GLY A 390 -8.03 -7.15 -17.79
C GLY A 390 -9.15 -7.46 -16.81
N VAL A 391 -8.75 -7.67 -15.56
CA VAL A 391 -9.63 -7.98 -14.42
C VAL A 391 -9.24 -7.13 -13.21
N SER A 392 -10.26 -6.73 -12.45
CA SER A 392 -10.16 -5.94 -11.24
C SER A 392 -10.83 -6.67 -10.06
N ILE A 393 -10.09 -6.87 -8.97
CA ILE A 393 -10.58 -7.47 -7.72
C ILE A 393 -10.94 -6.38 -6.70
N GLY A 394 -12.18 -6.40 -6.20
CA GLY A 394 -12.75 -5.42 -5.26
C GLY A 394 -12.50 -5.80 -3.81
N ILE A 395 -11.35 -5.38 -3.26
CA ILE A 395 -10.81 -5.86 -1.98
C ILE A 395 -11.72 -5.60 -0.78
N GLU A 396 -12.44 -4.48 -0.70
CA GLU A 396 -13.21 -4.12 0.50
C GLU A 396 -14.33 -5.11 0.83
N ARG A 397 -14.97 -5.72 -0.19
CA ARG A 397 -16.04 -6.71 -0.01
C ARG A 397 -15.50 -8.01 0.57
N ILE A 398 -14.44 -8.53 -0.07
CA ILE A 398 -13.69 -9.70 0.38
C ILE A 398 -13.17 -9.50 1.81
N PHE A 399 -12.52 -8.35 2.06
CA PHE A 399 -11.99 -7.98 3.37
C PHE A 399 -13.07 -7.98 4.45
N SER A 400 -14.26 -7.45 4.15
CA SER A 400 -15.36 -7.38 5.13
C SER A 400 -15.85 -8.77 5.55
N ILE A 401 -15.90 -9.72 4.61
CA ILE A 401 -16.27 -11.12 4.87
C ILE A 401 -15.19 -11.82 5.72
N LEU A 402 -13.90 -11.62 5.39
CA LEU A 402 -12.80 -12.15 6.20
C LEU A 402 -12.79 -11.55 7.63
N GLU A 403 -13.06 -10.25 7.76
CA GLU A 403 -13.14 -9.59 9.07
C GLU A 403 -14.32 -10.11 9.91
N GLN A 404 -15.46 -10.43 9.28
CA GLN A 404 -16.60 -11.07 9.95
C GLN A 404 -16.25 -12.50 10.40
N ARG A 405 -15.60 -13.31 9.56
CA ARG A 405 -15.18 -14.67 9.89
C ARG A 405 -14.20 -14.72 11.08
N VAL A 406 -13.18 -13.87 11.08
CA VAL A 406 -12.20 -13.77 12.20
C VAL A 406 -12.88 -13.32 13.50
N LYS A 407 -13.92 -12.48 13.43
CA LYS A 407 -14.73 -12.13 14.61
C LYS A 407 -15.62 -13.29 15.09
N ALA A 408 -16.12 -14.12 14.17
CA ALA A 408 -16.98 -15.25 14.48
C ALA A 408 -16.22 -16.45 15.07
N SER A 409 -14.97 -16.70 14.66
CA SER A 409 -14.14 -17.75 15.26
C SER A 409 -13.61 -17.42 16.65
N GLY A 410 -13.62 -16.13 17.03
CA GLY A 410 -13.13 -15.64 18.32
C GLY A 410 -11.61 -15.61 18.46
N GLU A 411 -10.87 -15.90 17.38
CA GLU A 411 -9.41 -15.98 17.40
C GLU A 411 -8.77 -14.59 17.46
N LYS A 412 -7.82 -14.41 18.41
CA LYS A 412 -6.97 -13.22 18.44
C LYS A 412 -6.06 -13.20 17.20
N LEU A 413 -6.38 -12.36 16.22
CA LEU A 413 -5.49 -12.11 15.09
C LEU A 413 -4.20 -11.43 15.58
N ARG A 414 -3.11 -12.20 15.64
CA ARG A 414 -1.77 -11.72 15.98
C ARG A 414 -1.27 -10.68 14.97
N THR A 415 -0.93 -9.49 15.48
CA THR A 415 -0.60 -8.29 14.70
C THR A 415 0.90 -8.11 14.42
N THR A 416 1.77 -8.72 15.22
CA THR A 416 3.25 -8.67 15.05
C THR A 416 3.83 -10.05 14.74
N GLU A 417 4.87 -10.09 13.92
CA GLU A 417 5.60 -11.34 13.59
C GLU A 417 6.66 -11.72 14.65
N THR A 418 6.69 -11.02 15.79
CA THR A 418 7.64 -11.19 16.91
C THR A 418 7.71 -12.63 17.41
N GLN A 419 8.85 -13.28 17.22
CA GLN A 419 9.12 -14.67 17.61
C GLN A 419 9.38 -14.78 19.12
N VAL A 420 10.04 -13.79 19.71
CA VAL A 420 10.53 -13.84 21.10
C VAL A 420 10.45 -12.48 21.80
N LEU A 421 10.06 -12.46 23.07
CA LEU A 421 10.25 -11.31 23.97
C LEU A 421 11.51 -11.54 24.81
N VAL A 422 12.43 -10.58 24.83
CA VAL A 422 13.55 -10.60 25.78
C VAL A 422 13.11 -9.98 27.10
N ALA A 423 13.21 -10.74 28.18
CA ALA A 423 12.68 -10.38 29.49
C ALA A 423 13.75 -10.48 30.60
N THR A 424 13.67 -9.57 31.58
CA THR A 424 14.56 -9.57 32.75
C THR A 424 13.74 -9.64 34.05
N PRO A 425 14.10 -10.49 35.04
CA PRO A 425 13.46 -10.50 36.36
C PRO A 425 13.94 -9.36 37.27
N GLN A 426 15.25 -9.06 37.27
CA GLN A 426 15.89 -8.08 38.13
C GLN A 426 15.99 -6.68 37.49
N LYS A 427 16.09 -5.66 38.35
CA LYS A 427 16.04 -4.22 38.01
C LYS A 427 17.27 -3.69 37.26
N HIS A 428 18.47 -4.11 37.65
CA HIS A 428 19.72 -3.55 37.11
C HIS A 428 20.10 -4.16 35.74
N LEU A 429 19.35 -5.15 35.25
CA LEU A 429 19.68 -5.94 34.05
C LEU A 429 19.32 -5.27 32.71
N LEU A 430 18.98 -3.97 32.70
CA LEU A 430 18.69 -3.24 31.46
C LEU A 430 19.82 -3.40 30.43
N ALA A 431 21.08 -3.26 30.83
CA ALA A 431 22.21 -3.39 29.90
C ALA A 431 22.33 -4.80 29.29
N ALA A 432 22.07 -5.84 30.08
CA ALA A 432 22.05 -7.22 29.60
C ALA A 432 20.90 -7.46 28.60
N ARG A 433 19.72 -6.87 28.87
CA ARG A 433 18.56 -6.94 27.96
C ARG A 433 18.81 -6.20 26.64
N LEU A 434 19.41 -5.00 26.70
CA LEU A 434 19.77 -4.20 25.53
C LEU A 434 20.82 -4.90 24.65
N LYS A 435 21.81 -5.56 25.27
CA LYS A 435 22.79 -6.34 24.51
C LYS A 435 22.15 -7.56 23.85
N LEU A 436 21.34 -8.34 24.58
CA LEU A 436 20.71 -9.54 24.02
C LEU A 436 19.65 -9.24 22.95
N ILE A 437 18.87 -8.17 23.08
CA ILE A 437 17.90 -7.79 22.04
C ILE A 437 18.62 -7.38 20.74
N SER A 438 19.74 -6.65 20.82
CA SER A 438 20.58 -6.37 19.65
C SER A 438 21.12 -7.65 19.03
N GLU A 439 21.73 -8.55 19.81
CA GLU A 439 22.25 -9.83 19.31
C GLU A 439 21.20 -10.67 18.57
N LEU A 440 19.92 -10.56 18.95
CA LEU A 440 18.81 -11.22 18.25
C LEU A 440 18.41 -10.49 16.95
N TRP A 441 18.32 -9.16 16.96
CA TRP A 441 18.06 -8.36 15.74
C TRP A 441 19.20 -8.49 14.72
N ASP A 442 20.46 -8.39 15.15
CA ASP A 442 21.66 -8.61 14.35
C ASP A 442 21.71 -10.04 13.76
N ALA A 443 21.08 -11.03 14.42
CA ALA A 443 20.92 -12.39 13.93
C ALA A 443 19.65 -12.63 13.07
N GLY A 444 18.89 -11.58 12.75
CA GLY A 444 17.66 -11.63 11.95
C GLY A 444 16.41 -12.13 12.69
N ILE A 445 16.48 -12.35 14.00
CA ILE A 445 15.37 -12.85 14.82
C ILE A 445 14.40 -11.71 15.12
N LYS A 446 13.09 -11.95 14.88
CA LYS A 446 12.05 -10.97 15.17
C LYS A 446 11.80 -10.95 16.68
N ALA A 447 12.24 -9.89 17.35
CA ALA A 447 12.33 -9.84 18.80
C ALA A 447 11.87 -8.49 19.37
N GLU A 448 11.37 -8.51 20.60
CA GLU A 448 10.93 -7.30 21.32
C GLU A 448 11.39 -7.27 22.78
N MET A 449 11.32 -6.09 23.40
CA MET A 449 11.59 -5.89 24.83
C MET A 449 10.66 -4.82 25.43
N PHE A 450 10.59 -4.73 26.76
CA PHE A 450 9.90 -3.65 27.44
C PHE A 450 10.75 -2.37 27.51
N TYR A 451 10.19 -1.22 27.13
CA TYR A 451 10.77 0.12 27.28
C TYR A 451 10.72 0.66 28.72
N LYS A 452 11.10 -0.17 29.70
CA LYS A 452 11.24 0.19 31.12
C LYS A 452 12.49 -0.45 31.71
N LYS A 453 13.18 0.26 32.60
CA LYS A 453 14.36 -0.23 33.31
C LYS A 453 14.00 -1.39 34.24
N ASP A 454 12.93 -1.23 35.01
CA ASP A 454 12.47 -2.15 36.07
C ASP A 454 11.12 -2.86 35.72
N PRO A 455 11.00 -3.66 34.64
CA PRO A 455 9.76 -4.35 34.33
C PRO A 455 9.57 -5.59 35.23
N LYS A 456 8.36 -5.80 35.76
CA LYS A 456 8.05 -7.05 36.48
C LYS A 456 7.97 -8.22 35.50
N LEU A 457 8.67 -9.34 35.75
CA LEU A 457 8.65 -10.53 34.88
C LEU A 457 7.24 -11.00 34.51
N LEU A 458 6.33 -11.09 35.49
CA LEU A 458 4.93 -11.48 35.25
C LEU A 458 4.21 -10.56 34.23
N LYS A 459 4.54 -9.26 34.17
CA LYS A 459 3.96 -8.35 33.17
C LYS A 459 4.58 -8.53 31.77
N GLN A 460 5.84 -8.93 31.69
CA GLN A 460 6.49 -9.28 30.43
C GLN A 460 5.88 -10.56 29.85
N LEU A 461 5.69 -11.60 30.69
CA LEU A 461 5.03 -12.84 30.28
C LEU A 461 3.55 -12.63 29.92
N GLN A 462 2.81 -11.81 30.67
CA GLN A 462 1.41 -11.48 30.32
C GLN A 462 1.30 -10.80 28.96
N TYR A 463 2.25 -9.92 28.61
CA TYR A 463 2.30 -9.27 27.30
C TYR A 463 2.55 -10.27 26.15
N CYS A 464 3.33 -11.34 26.39
CA CYS A 464 3.44 -12.42 25.42
C CYS A 464 2.09 -13.13 25.20
N GLU A 465 1.36 -13.46 26.27
CA GLU A 465 0.01 -14.05 26.19
C GLU A 465 -1.01 -13.09 25.54
N ASP A 466 -0.86 -11.78 25.76
CA ASP A 466 -1.76 -10.76 25.20
C ASP A 466 -1.57 -10.55 23.70
N MET A 467 -0.32 -10.47 23.24
CA MET A 467 0.08 -10.22 21.84
C MET A 467 0.24 -11.51 21.01
N GLY A 468 0.30 -12.68 21.64
CA GLY A 468 0.55 -13.96 20.95
C GLY A 468 2.02 -14.23 20.61
N ILE A 469 2.96 -13.67 21.37
CA ILE A 469 4.40 -13.93 21.21
C ILE A 469 4.69 -15.33 21.79
N PRO A 470 5.23 -16.30 21.00
CA PRO A 470 5.30 -17.70 21.44
C PRO A 470 6.45 -18.01 22.39
N LEU A 471 7.54 -17.23 22.37
CA LEU A 471 8.73 -17.47 23.20
C LEU A 471 9.05 -16.26 24.09
N ALA A 472 9.63 -16.53 25.26
CA ALA A 472 10.28 -15.52 26.08
C ALA A 472 11.72 -15.94 26.42
N ALA A 473 12.70 -15.11 26.05
CA ALA A 473 14.11 -15.28 26.39
C ALA A 473 14.38 -14.54 27.70
N ILE A 474 14.53 -15.29 28.81
CA ILE A 474 14.66 -14.73 30.16
C ILE A 474 16.15 -14.69 30.55
N VAL A 475 16.60 -13.53 31.02
CA VAL A 475 17.96 -13.30 31.51
C VAL A 475 17.90 -12.71 32.93
N GLY A 476 18.30 -13.51 33.92
CA GLY A 476 18.56 -13.08 35.29
C GLY A 476 20.06 -13.03 35.61
N GLU A 477 20.39 -12.77 36.88
CA GLU A 477 21.77 -12.78 37.39
C GLU A 477 22.43 -14.16 37.20
N GLN A 478 21.72 -15.24 37.55
CA GLN A 478 22.24 -16.61 37.46
C GLN A 478 22.49 -17.02 36.01
N GLU A 479 21.53 -16.74 35.11
CA GLU A 479 21.68 -17.04 33.67
C GLU A 479 22.90 -16.31 33.06
N LEU A 480 23.20 -15.08 33.51
CA LEU A 480 24.40 -14.34 33.11
C LEU A 480 25.70 -14.95 33.68
N THR A 481 25.67 -15.46 34.92
CA THR A 481 26.82 -16.16 35.53
C THR A 481 27.11 -17.48 34.82
N ASP A 482 26.07 -18.23 34.43
CA ASP A 482 26.19 -19.55 33.82
C ASP A 482 26.36 -19.50 32.29
N GLY A 483 26.29 -18.33 31.67
CA GLY A 483 26.46 -18.14 30.21
C GLY A 483 25.26 -18.59 29.37
N VAL A 484 24.08 -18.74 29.98
CA VAL A 484 22.85 -19.25 29.37
C VAL A 484 21.79 -18.16 29.21
N VAL A 485 20.71 -18.51 28.52
CA VAL A 485 19.45 -17.76 28.49
C VAL A 485 18.31 -18.77 28.70
N LYS A 486 17.42 -18.50 29.65
CA LYS A 486 16.29 -19.39 29.93
C LYS A 486 15.20 -19.15 28.90
N LEU A 487 15.09 -20.05 27.92
CA LEU A 487 14.10 -19.95 26.85
C LEU A 487 12.80 -20.63 27.28
N ARG A 488 11.77 -19.81 27.52
CA ARG A 488 10.42 -20.21 27.89
C ARG A 488 9.52 -20.28 26.66
N ASP A 489 8.83 -21.39 26.48
CA ASP A 489 7.65 -21.47 25.62
C ASP A 489 6.44 -20.93 26.39
N VAL A 490 5.72 -19.96 25.80
CA VAL A 490 4.70 -19.18 26.50
C VAL A 490 3.41 -19.97 26.72
N ALA A 491 3.03 -20.82 25.75
CA ALA A 491 1.78 -21.58 25.78
C ALA A 491 1.87 -22.82 26.67
N THR A 492 2.93 -23.63 26.50
CA THR A 492 3.19 -24.84 27.31
C THR A 492 3.80 -24.53 28.66
N ARG A 493 4.39 -23.33 28.82
CA ARG A 493 5.11 -22.87 30.02
C ARG A 493 6.36 -23.69 30.35
N GLN A 494 6.86 -24.48 29.39
CA GLN A 494 8.13 -25.20 29.50
C GLN A 494 9.31 -24.23 29.38
N GLU A 495 10.35 -24.45 30.19
CA GLU A 495 11.57 -23.64 30.24
C GLU A 495 12.78 -24.53 30.02
N VAL A 496 13.72 -24.07 29.19
CA VAL A 496 15.00 -24.76 28.92
C VAL A 496 16.12 -23.73 28.97
N ASP A 497 17.20 -24.05 29.68
CA ASP A 497 18.40 -23.21 29.70
C ASP A 497 19.27 -23.49 28.48
N ILE A 498 19.42 -22.48 27.62
CA ILE A 498 20.11 -22.56 26.33
C ILE A 498 21.42 -21.78 26.43
N PRO A 499 22.61 -22.36 26.14
CA PRO A 499 23.86 -21.61 26.02
C PRO A 499 23.69 -20.44 25.05
N ARG A 500 24.12 -19.22 25.44
CA ARG A 500 23.81 -17.98 24.70
C ARG A 500 24.12 -18.06 23.21
N GLU A 501 25.25 -18.69 22.87
CA GLU A 501 25.72 -18.94 21.50
C GLU A 501 24.75 -19.77 20.62
N LYS A 502 23.87 -20.58 21.22
CA LYS A 502 22.91 -21.48 20.53
C LYS A 502 21.48 -20.95 20.50
N LEU A 503 21.21 -19.83 21.19
CA LEU A 503 19.86 -19.28 21.34
C LEU A 503 19.21 -18.94 19.99
N VAL A 504 19.99 -18.35 19.07
CA VAL A 504 19.54 -17.99 17.72
C VAL A 504 19.06 -19.23 16.95
N ASP A 505 19.84 -20.30 16.96
CA ASP A 505 19.50 -21.53 16.24
C ASP A 505 18.35 -22.29 16.90
N GLU A 506 18.25 -22.29 18.23
CA GLU A 506 17.10 -22.86 18.95
C GLU A 506 15.79 -22.12 18.63
N ILE A 507 15.82 -20.78 18.57
CA ILE A 507 14.65 -19.96 18.17
C ILE A 507 14.28 -20.21 16.69
N ARG A 508 15.25 -20.43 15.81
CA ARG A 508 15.02 -20.84 14.41
C ARG A 508 14.47 -22.26 14.29
N ARG A 509 14.84 -23.16 15.21
CA ARG A 509 14.44 -24.58 15.19
C ARG A 509 13.04 -24.83 15.73
N ARG A 510 12.57 -24.01 16.68
CA ARG A 510 11.21 -24.11 17.23
C ARG A 510 10.17 -23.61 16.21
N PRO A 511 9.11 -24.38 15.92
CA PRO A 511 8.09 -23.95 14.96
C PRO A 511 7.30 -22.77 15.54
N VAL A 512 7.64 -21.56 15.07
CA VAL A 512 6.88 -20.34 15.37
C VAL A 512 5.47 -20.53 14.82
N GLY A 513 4.47 -20.57 15.70
CA GLY A 513 3.06 -20.77 15.36
C GLY A 513 2.47 -19.61 14.55
N TRP A 514 2.83 -19.56 13.27
CA TRP A 514 2.33 -18.60 12.27
C TRP A 514 1.50 -19.30 11.18
N ALA A 515 1.62 -20.62 11.08
CA ALA A 515 0.83 -21.46 10.18
C ALA A 515 -0.63 -21.58 10.67
N TRP A 516 -1.45 -20.61 10.28
CA TRP A 516 -2.82 -20.92 9.87
C TRP A 516 -2.76 -22.00 8.77
N GLN A 517 -3.67 -22.98 8.80
CA GLN A 517 -3.70 -24.07 7.82
C GLN A 517 -4.33 -23.64 6.48
N VAL A 518 -3.73 -22.64 5.83
CA VAL A 518 -3.93 -22.33 4.40
C VAL A 518 -2.54 -22.12 3.79
N GLY A 519 -2.14 -23.02 2.89
CA GLY A 519 -0.73 -23.17 2.50
C GLY A 519 -0.23 -22.08 1.55
N LEU A 520 0.66 -21.20 2.04
CA LEU A 520 1.39 -20.23 1.22
C LEU A 520 2.92 -20.35 1.49
N PRO A 521 3.76 -20.48 0.45
CA PRO A 521 5.21 -20.71 0.60
C PRO A 521 6.03 -19.42 0.81
N PRO A 522 7.23 -19.51 1.44
CA PRO A 522 8.18 -18.40 1.56
C PRO A 522 8.99 -18.16 0.28
N ALA A 523 9.65 -17.00 0.18
CA ALA A 523 10.47 -16.59 -0.97
C ALA A 523 12.00 -16.76 -0.74
N PRO A 524 12.78 -17.27 -1.72
CA PRO A 524 14.24 -17.42 -1.67
C PRO A 524 15.01 -16.24 -2.30
N SER A 525 16.36 -16.28 -2.30
CA SER A 525 17.24 -15.18 -2.73
C SER A 525 18.62 -15.62 -3.29
N LEU A 526 19.23 -14.73 -4.11
CA LEU A 526 20.64 -14.64 -4.60
C LEU A 526 20.93 -14.93 -6.10
N PHE A 527 22.22 -15.04 -6.46
CA PHE A 527 22.85 -14.71 -7.77
C PHE A 527 24.05 -15.63 -8.09
N PRO A 528 24.44 -15.86 -9.38
CA PRO A 528 25.55 -15.08 -10.00
C PRO A 528 25.47 -14.86 -11.56
N PRO A 529 26.38 -14.09 -12.22
CA PRO A 529 26.22 -13.58 -13.59
C PRO A 529 27.30 -13.93 -14.64
N GLN A 530 27.05 -13.65 -15.94
CA GLN A 530 28.10 -13.41 -16.99
C GLN A 530 27.57 -12.73 -18.30
N ILE A 531 28.03 -11.48 -18.56
CA ILE A 531 28.59 -10.88 -19.82
C ILE A 531 28.06 -11.37 -21.19
N ALA A 532 27.78 -10.59 -22.26
CA ALA A 532 27.50 -9.17 -22.63
C ALA A 532 27.22 -9.17 -24.19
N LYS A 533 27.17 -8.16 -25.09
CA LYS A 533 27.05 -6.67 -25.26
C LYS A 533 26.50 -6.50 -26.74
N GLU A 534 26.30 -5.39 -27.46
CA GLU A 534 26.59 -3.94 -27.49
C GLU A 534 25.41 -3.19 -28.18
N VAL A 535 24.95 -2.01 -27.71
CA VAL A 535 24.32 -0.96 -28.57
C VAL A 535 24.47 0.43 -27.92
N ALA A 536 25.47 1.21 -28.31
CA ALA A 536 25.71 2.57 -27.75
C ALA A 536 25.62 3.71 -28.79
N LYS A 537 25.00 3.47 -29.95
CA LYS A 537 25.21 4.28 -31.18
C LYS A 537 23.96 4.97 -31.75
N LEU A 538 22.94 5.23 -30.93
CA LEU A 538 21.60 5.67 -31.38
C LEU A 538 21.03 6.93 -30.70
N LEU A 539 21.78 7.61 -29.82
CA LEU A 539 21.23 8.70 -28.98
C LEU A 539 21.49 10.13 -29.46
N GLU A 540 22.43 10.37 -30.37
CA GLU A 540 22.78 11.75 -30.80
C GLU A 540 21.76 12.39 -31.76
N MET A 541 20.98 11.60 -32.51
CA MET A 541 20.04 12.10 -33.53
C MET A 541 18.67 12.57 -32.98
N LYS A 542 18.63 13.18 -31.80
CA LYS A 542 17.37 13.62 -31.16
C LYS A 542 17.35 15.02 -30.55
N ALA A 543 18.37 15.84 -30.83
CA ALA A 543 18.52 17.18 -30.28
C ALA A 543 18.22 18.31 -31.30
N GLN A 544 17.16 18.19 -32.11
CA GLN A 544 16.72 19.27 -33.01
C GLN A 544 15.22 19.16 -33.41
N LEU A 545 14.65 20.32 -33.76
CA LEU A 545 13.24 20.60 -34.11
C LEU A 545 12.25 20.68 -32.92
N GLY A 546 11.49 21.77 -32.86
CA GLY A 546 10.46 22.06 -31.86
C GLY A 546 9.53 23.18 -32.32
N GLY A 547 8.64 23.64 -31.42
CA GLY A 547 7.85 24.87 -31.56
C GLY A 547 6.71 24.85 -32.58
N ASP A 548 5.47 24.76 -32.09
CA ASP A 548 4.32 25.46 -32.70
C ASP A 548 3.19 25.64 -31.65
N GLU A 549 2.41 26.71 -31.74
CA GLU A 549 1.33 27.07 -30.80
C GLU A 549 -0.08 26.82 -31.38
N GLY A 550 -1.14 27.22 -30.68
CA GLY A 550 -2.44 27.47 -31.31
C GLY A 550 -3.48 26.35 -31.28
N LYS A 551 -3.36 25.34 -30.41
CA LYS A 551 -4.46 24.43 -29.99
C LYS A 551 -4.15 23.84 -28.62
N HIS A 552 -5.17 23.57 -27.79
CA HIS A 552 -5.03 22.74 -26.59
C HIS A 552 -4.81 21.28 -27.02
N LYS A 553 -3.55 20.98 -27.34
CA LYS A 553 -3.05 19.67 -27.76
C LYS A 553 -2.90 18.82 -26.50
N PHE A 554 -3.76 17.82 -26.33
CA PHE A 554 -3.70 16.85 -25.22
C PHE A 554 -2.25 16.38 -25.01
N VAL A 555 -1.67 16.65 -23.83
CA VAL A 555 -0.26 16.36 -23.57
C VAL A 555 -0.17 15.06 -22.81
N LEU A 556 0.22 14.00 -23.52
CA LEU A 556 0.41 12.67 -22.95
C LEU A 556 1.66 12.63 -22.04
N LYS A 557 1.48 12.99 -20.77
CA LYS A 557 2.49 13.05 -19.69
C LYS A 557 1.85 12.67 -18.34
N THR A 558 2.68 12.48 -17.31
CA THR A 558 2.24 12.54 -15.91
C THR A 558 2.17 14.00 -15.40
N PRO A 559 1.42 14.31 -14.32
CA PRO A 559 1.46 15.61 -13.65
C PRO A 559 2.86 16.04 -13.20
N LYS A 560 3.11 17.35 -13.14
CA LYS A 560 4.43 17.91 -12.80
C LYS A 560 4.94 17.36 -11.46
N GLY A 561 6.12 16.71 -11.47
CA GLY A 561 6.76 16.15 -10.28
C GLY A 561 6.25 14.76 -9.87
N THR A 562 5.53 14.05 -10.73
CA THR A 562 5.11 12.66 -10.53
C THR A 562 5.67 11.76 -11.65
N ARG A 563 5.93 10.48 -11.37
CA ARG A 563 6.41 9.49 -12.36
C ARG A 563 5.60 8.20 -12.28
N ASP A 564 5.40 7.54 -13.42
CA ASP A 564 5.06 6.12 -13.45
C ASP A 564 6.29 5.28 -13.09
N TYR A 565 6.07 4.09 -12.56
CA TYR A 565 7.09 3.11 -12.20
C TYR A 565 6.96 1.89 -13.11
N SER A 566 7.94 1.72 -13.99
CA SER A 566 8.04 0.56 -14.89
C SER A 566 8.40 -0.72 -14.13
N PRO A 567 8.21 -1.92 -14.72
CA PRO A 567 8.49 -3.18 -14.04
C PRO A 567 9.90 -3.36 -13.50
N LYS A 568 10.93 -2.84 -14.19
CA LYS A 568 12.32 -2.84 -13.68
C LYS A 568 12.43 -2.06 -12.37
N GLN A 569 11.79 -0.90 -12.30
CA GLN A 569 11.79 -0.03 -11.14
C GLN A 569 10.95 -0.62 -10.01
N MET A 570 9.81 -1.23 -10.33
CA MET A 570 9.00 -1.94 -9.33
C MET A 570 9.73 -3.15 -8.73
N ALA A 571 10.50 -3.91 -9.52
CA ALA A 571 11.34 -4.98 -8.99
C ALA A 571 12.42 -4.47 -8.02
N ILE A 572 13.08 -3.33 -8.32
CA ILE A 572 14.00 -2.66 -7.39
C ILE A 572 13.25 -2.20 -6.12
N ARG A 573 12.05 -1.62 -6.29
CA ARG A 573 11.22 -1.15 -5.17
C ARG A 573 10.76 -2.28 -4.26
N GLU A 574 10.29 -3.40 -4.80
CA GLU A 574 9.89 -4.57 -4.00
C GLU A 574 11.09 -5.11 -3.19
N ARG A 575 12.29 -5.21 -3.78
CA ARG A 575 13.53 -5.59 -3.04
C ARG A 575 13.77 -4.68 -1.83
N VAL A 576 13.73 -3.35 -2.02
CA VAL A 576 13.99 -2.35 -0.96
C VAL A 576 12.88 -2.31 0.10
N PHE A 577 11.61 -2.32 -0.32
CA PHE A 577 10.48 -2.36 0.61
C PHE A 577 10.52 -3.64 1.46
N ASN A 578 10.87 -4.79 0.88
CA ASN A 578 10.98 -6.04 1.62
C ASN A 578 12.10 -5.98 2.69
N ALA A 579 13.23 -5.36 2.42
CA ALA A 579 14.28 -5.14 3.42
C ALA A 579 13.79 -4.25 4.59
N ILE A 580 13.21 -3.10 4.26
CA ILE A 580 12.66 -2.14 5.24
C ILE A 580 11.54 -2.78 6.10
N ILE A 581 10.59 -3.46 5.46
CA ILE A 581 9.49 -4.17 6.16
C ILE A 581 10.04 -5.31 7.02
N THR A 582 11.07 -6.02 6.56
CA THR A 582 11.73 -7.06 7.36
C THR A 582 12.36 -6.46 8.61
N CYS A 583 13.07 -5.34 8.52
CA CYS A 583 13.60 -4.63 9.69
C CYS A 583 12.49 -4.15 10.64
N PHE A 584 11.43 -3.52 10.13
CA PHE A 584 10.32 -3.05 10.99
C PHE A 584 9.60 -4.21 11.70
N LYS A 585 9.45 -5.37 11.05
CA LYS A 585 8.92 -6.59 11.65
C LYS A 585 9.93 -7.31 12.57
N ARG A 586 11.23 -7.16 12.33
CA ARG A 586 12.34 -7.65 13.19
C ARG A 586 12.33 -6.96 14.55
N HIS A 587 11.99 -5.67 14.55
CA HIS A 587 11.68 -4.86 15.73
C HIS A 587 10.25 -5.02 16.27
N GLY A 588 9.43 -5.91 15.71
CA GLY A 588 8.08 -6.21 16.21
C GLY A 588 7.08 -5.05 16.09
N ALA A 589 7.24 -4.14 15.11
CA ALA A 589 6.21 -3.13 14.88
C ALA A 589 4.94 -3.70 14.25
N GLU A 590 3.80 -3.18 14.70
CA GLU A 590 2.52 -3.33 14.02
C GLU A 590 2.48 -2.49 12.74
N VAL A 591 1.56 -2.79 11.82
CA VAL A 591 1.29 -1.94 10.64
C VAL A 591 -0.02 -1.19 10.83
N ILE A 592 -0.08 0.08 10.44
CA ILE A 592 -1.37 0.80 10.25
C ILE A 592 -1.44 1.36 8.84
N ASP A 593 -2.63 1.81 8.44
CA ASP A 593 -2.78 2.66 7.27
C ASP A 593 -3.89 3.70 7.44
N THR A 594 -3.74 4.84 6.78
CA THR A 594 -4.63 6.01 6.89
C THR A 594 -5.11 6.47 5.49
N PRO A 595 -6.17 7.30 5.42
CA PRO A 595 -6.61 7.93 4.18
C PRO A 595 -5.52 8.77 3.49
N VAL A 596 -5.58 8.88 2.16
CA VAL A 596 -4.63 9.67 1.36
C VAL A 596 -4.82 11.18 1.56
N PHE A 597 -6.06 11.58 1.85
CA PHE A 597 -6.45 12.93 2.22
C PHE A 597 -7.01 12.96 3.64
N GLU A 598 -6.66 14.00 4.39
CA GLU A 598 -7.24 14.34 5.68
C GLU A 598 -8.27 15.47 5.50
N LEU A 599 -8.99 15.81 6.58
CA LEU A 599 -9.65 17.12 6.66
C LEU A 599 -8.58 18.21 6.59
N LYS A 600 -8.83 19.29 5.86
CA LYS A 600 -7.90 20.43 5.76
C LYS A 600 -7.51 21.01 7.14
N GLU A 601 -8.46 21.01 8.07
CA GLU A 601 -8.27 21.45 9.46
C GLU A 601 -7.22 20.61 10.21
N THR A 602 -7.16 19.29 9.97
CA THR A 602 -6.17 18.38 10.58
C THR A 602 -4.73 18.80 10.29
N LEU A 603 -4.46 19.21 9.04
CA LEU A 603 -3.13 19.55 8.55
C LEU A 603 -2.76 21.03 8.78
N THR A 604 -3.75 21.88 9.08
CA THR A 604 -3.55 23.32 9.21
C THR A 604 -2.76 23.66 10.48
N GLY A 605 -1.71 24.47 10.33
CA GLY A 605 -0.89 24.96 11.44
C GLY A 605 0.02 23.91 12.09
N LYS A 606 0.29 22.78 11.42
CA LYS A 606 1.17 21.70 11.92
C LYS A 606 2.60 21.76 11.37
N TYR A 607 2.81 22.43 10.24
CA TYR A 607 4.04 22.37 9.44
C TYR A 607 4.77 23.71 9.30
N GLY A 608 4.47 24.71 10.14
CA GLY A 608 5.03 26.05 9.99
C GLY A 608 4.81 26.61 8.59
N GLU A 609 5.89 27.05 7.94
CA GLU A 609 5.85 27.63 6.58
C GLU A 609 5.49 26.62 5.47
N ASP A 610 5.85 25.34 5.64
CA ASP A 610 5.59 24.27 4.67
C ASP A 610 4.09 24.01 4.48
N SER A 611 3.23 24.53 5.36
CA SER A 611 1.78 24.53 5.21
C SER A 611 1.32 25.12 3.84
N LYS A 612 2.13 25.99 3.22
CA LYS A 612 1.90 26.56 1.87
C LYS A 612 2.05 25.53 0.74
N LEU A 613 2.72 24.41 0.99
CA LEU A 613 3.05 23.35 0.01
C LEU A 613 2.01 22.21 0.00
N ILE A 614 0.94 22.31 0.79
CA ILE A 614 -0.12 21.29 0.85
C ILE A 614 -1.00 21.33 -0.42
N TYR A 615 -1.35 20.14 -0.93
CA TYR A 615 -2.35 19.96 -1.98
C TYR A 615 -3.76 19.93 -1.38
N ASP A 616 -4.54 20.98 -1.62
CA ASP A 616 -5.97 21.02 -1.31
C ASP A 616 -6.78 20.40 -2.45
N LEU A 617 -7.83 19.66 -2.12
CA LEU A 617 -8.84 19.23 -3.08
C LEU A 617 -9.82 20.38 -3.34
N LYS A 618 -10.37 20.43 -4.55
CA LYS A 618 -11.37 21.44 -4.94
C LYS A 618 -12.65 21.27 -4.11
N ASP A 619 -13.25 22.37 -3.67
CA ASP A 619 -14.62 22.31 -3.13
C ASP A 619 -15.59 21.92 -4.24
N GLN A 620 -16.19 20.74 -4.08
CA GLN A 620 -17.19 20.16 -4.97
C GLN A 620 -18.51 19.94 -4.22
N GLY A 621 -18.78 20.73 -3.17
CA GLY A 621 -19.97 20.65 -2.31
C GLY A 621 -19.83 19.63 -1.19
N GLY A 622 -18.82 19.76 -0.33
CA GLY A 622 -18.54 18.77 0.71
C GLY A 622 -17.64 19.23 1.85
N GLU A 623 -16.92 18.29 2.46
CA GLU A 623 -15.86 18.58 3.42
C GLU A 623 -14.64 19.15 2.68
N LEU A 624 -13.92 20.10 3.29
CA LEU A 624 -12.65 20.60 2.75
C LEU A 624 -11.54 19.61 3.09
N LEU A 625 -10.91 19.05 2.06
CA LEU A 625 -9.93 17.96 2.17
C LEU A 625 -8.58 18.39 1.60
N SER A 626 -7.50 17.83 2.15
CA SER A 626 -6.13 18.08 1.71
C SER A 626 -5.34 16.78 1.72
N LEU A 627 -4.51 16.54 0.70
CA LEU A 627 -3.62 15.37 0.66
C LEU A 627 -2.58 15.46 1.78
N ARG A 628 -2.25 14.31 2.39
CA ARG A 628 -1.30 14.26 3.52
C ARG A 628 0.13 14.65 3.08
N TYR A 629 0.74 15.51 3.88
CA TYR A 629 2.09 16.03 3.68
C TYR A 629 3.17 15.08 4.24
N ASP A 630 2.84 14.40 5.35
CA ASP A 630 3.61 13.34 5.99
C ASP A 630 2.71 12.16 6.44
N LEU A 631 3.29 11.21 7.18
CA LEU A 631 2.55 10.16 7.89
C LEU A 631 2.48 10.42 9.42
N THR A 632 3.34 11.29 9.95
CA THR A 632 3.44 11.65 11.37
C THR A 632 2.19 12.36 11.90
N VAL A 633 1.65 13.33 11.16
CA VAL A 633 0.43 14.06 11.56
C VAL A 633 -0.83 13.18 11.45
N PRO A 634 -1.06 12.40 10.38
CA PRO A 634 -2.08 11.35 10.36
C PRO A 634 -1.96 10.35 11.52
N PHE A 635 -0.74 9.96 11.91
CA PHE A 635 -0.52 9.08 13.06
C PHE A 635 -0.88 9.74 14.40
N ALA A 636 -0.50 11.00 14.63
CA ALA A 636 -0.90 11.72 15.84
C ALA A 636 -2.43 11.91 15.93
N ARG A 637 -3.09 12.15 14.79
CA ARG A 637 -4.55 12.20 14.64
C ARG A 637 -5.19 10.83 14.92
N TYR A 638 -4.59 9.73 14.45
CA TYR A 638 -5.02 8.35 14.75
C TYR A 638 -4.91 8.01 16.24
N LEU A 639 -3.78 8.35 16.89
CA LEU A 639 -3.56 8.13 18.33
C LEU A 639 -4.62 8.84 19.17
N ALA A 640 -4.84 10.14 18.91
CA ALA A 640 -5.83 10.93 19.64
C ALA A 640 -7.26 10.42 19.41
N MET A 641 -7.64 10.13 18.15
CA MET A 641 -8.99 9.69 17.80
C MET A 641 -9.36 8.36 18.46
N ASN A 642 -8.43 7.39 18.43
CA ASN A 642 -8.61 6.07 19.06
C ASN A 642 -8.21 6.06 20.56
N LYS A 643 -7.80 7.22 21.09
CA LYS A 643 -7.35 7.46 22.48
C LYS A 643 -6.11 6.65 22.92
N ILE A 644 -5.41 6.03 21.98
CA ILE A 644 -4.25 5.13 22.19
C ILE A 644 -3.13 5.87 22.94
N THR A 645 -2.61 5.24 24.00
CA THR A 645 -1.52 5.76 24.83
C THR A 645 -0.17 5.12 24.55
N ASN A 646 -0.14 4.00 23.83
CA ASN A 646 1.07 3.23 23.55
C ASN A 646 0.85 2.36 22.30
N ILE A 647 1.78 2.44 21.35
CA ILE A 647 1.84 1.58 20.16
C ILE A 647 3.23 1.73 19.53
N LYS A 648 3.76 0.65 18.96
CA LYS A 648 4.96 0.67 18.10
C LYS A 648 4.52 0.26 16.70
N ARG A 649 4.65 1.14 15.71
CA ARG A 649 4.06 0.92 14.39
C ARG A 649 4.95 1.40 13.25
N TYR A 650 4.85 0.72 12.11
CA TYR A 650 5.28 1.23 10.82
C TYR A 650 4.11 1.63 9.92
N HIS A 651 4.36 2.57 9.00
CA HIS A 651 3.44 2.94 7.91
C HIS A 651 4.27 3.27 6.67
N ILE A 652 3.99 2.59 5.56
CA ILE A 652 4.68 2.79 4.27
C ILE A 652 3.65 3.28 3.25
N ALA A 653 3.81 4.52 2.79
CA ALA A 653 2.75 5.20 2.05
C ALA A 653 3.23 6.39 1.21
N LYS A 654 2.48 6.69 0.14
CA LYS A 654 2.66 7.93 -0.63
C LYS A 654 2.18 9.16 0.14
N VAL A 655 2.96 10.24 0.03
CA VAL A 655 2.72 11.60 0.58
C VAL A 655 2.89 12.65 -0.53
N TYR A 656 2.35 13.85 -0.30
CA TYR A 656 2.14 14.84 -1.37
C TYR A 656 2.59 16.24 -0.93
N ARG A 657 3.58 16.80 -1.65
CA ARG A 657 4.15 18.12 -1.37
C ARG A 657 4.29 18.90 -2.68
N ARG A 658 3.81 20.14 -2.74
CA ARG A 658 3.87 21.01 -3.95
C ARG A 658 5.23 21.64 -4.18
N ASP A 659 6.24 20.99 -3.64
CA ASP A 659 7.63 21.37 -3.61
C ASP A 659 8.20 21.60 -5.02
N ASN A 660 9.33 22.29 -5.16
CA ASN A 660 9.98 22.47 -6.46
C ASN A 660 10.73 21.18 -6.84
N PRO A 661 10.25 20.40 -7.82
CA PRO A 661 10.78 19.06 -8.06
C PRO A 661 12.14 19.14 -8.76
N ALA A 662 13.07 18.31 -8.29
CA ALA A 662 14.39 18.11 -8.89
C ALA A 662 14.52 16.62 -9.24
N MET A 663 14.02 16.25 -10.42
CA MET A 663 13.83 14.85 -10.84
C MET A 663 15.15 14.06 -10.83
N THR A 664 16.28 14.71 -11.16
CA THR A 664 17.64 14.16 -11.17
C THR A 664 18.26 14.02 -9.78
N ARG A 665 17.64 14.58 -8.73
CA ARG A 665 18.10 14.52 -7.32
C ARG A 665 17.10 13.78 -6.41
N GLY A 666 16.15 13.04 -7.00
CA GLY A 666 15.13 12.25 -6.30
C GLY A 666 14.00 13.06 -5.64
N ARG A 667 13.90 14.38 -5.91
CA ARG A 667 12.90 15.26 -5.27
C ARG A 667 11.63 15.33 -6.12
N TYR A 668 10.64 14.51 -5.77
CA TYR A 668 9.33 14.45 -6.42
C TYR A 668 8.26 15.18 -5.59
N ARG A 669 7.07 15.37 -6.18
CA ARG A 669 5.89 15.94 -5.50
C ARG A 669 4.91 14.89 -4.98
N GLU A 670 4.89 13.72 -5.61
CA GLU A 670 4.32 12.48 -5.07
C GLU A 670 5.49 11.52 -4.84
N PHE A 671 5.67 11.07 -3.60
CA PHE A 671 6.73 10.13 -3.24
C PHE A 671 6.32 9.27 -2.04
N TYR A 672 7.03 8.16 -1.82
CA TYR A 672 6.84 7.33 -0.63
C TYR A 672 7.66 7.83 0.56
N GLN A 673 7.04 7.76 1.74
CA GLN A 673 7.71 7.72 3.04
C GLN A 673 7.59 6.29 3.62
N CYS A 674 8.60 5.86 4.37
CA CYS A 674 8.60 4.64 5.17
C CYS A 674 8.84 5.03 6.63
N ASP A 675 7.77 5.16 7.40
CA ASP A 675 7.83 5.70 8.77
C ASP A 675 7.73 4.56 9.79
N PHE A 676 8.54 4.65 10.86
CA PHE A 676 8.49 3.79 12.04
C PHE A 676 8.49 4.66 13.29
N ASP A 677 7.55 4.42 14.20
CA ASP A 677 7.38 5.25 15.40
C ASP A 677 6.99 4.42 16.63
N ILE A 678 7.58 4.80 17.77
CA ILE A 678 7.27 4.28 19.09
C ILE A 678 6.57 5.40 19.88
N ALA A 679 5.27 5.23 20.11
CA ALA A 679 4.47 6.10 20.96
C ALA A 679 4.26 5.46 22.34
N GLY A 680 4.44 6.24 23.40
CA GLY A 680 4.10 5.88 24.77
C GLY A 680 5.00 6.48 25.86
N GLN A 681 4.50 6.50 27.10
CA GLN A 681 5.29 6.93 28.26
C GLN A 681 6.20 5.80 28.73
N PHE A 682 7.47 5.94 28.37
CA PHE A 682 8.55 4.99 28.63
C PHE A 682 9.67 5.63 29.45
N ASP A 683 10.67 4.82 29.82
CA ASP A 683 11.86 5.31 30.51
C ASP A 683 12.85 5.92 29.47
N PRO A 684 13.65 6.95 29.83
CA PRO A 684 14.33 7.79 28.85
C PRO A 684 15.27 7.06 27.90
N MET A 685 15.30 7.53 26.65
CA MET A 685 16.21 7.19 25.55
C MET A 685 16.22 5.74 25.04
N ILE A 686 15.50 4.80 25.68
CA ILE A 686 15.44 3.40 25.21
C ILE A 686 14.77 3.29 23.82
N PRO A 687 13.58 3.90 23.58
CA PRO A 687 12.96 3.86 22.25
C PRO A 687 13.76 4.64 21.20
N ASP A 688 14.38 5.74 21.63
CA ASP A 688 15.17 6.66 20.81
C ASP A 688 16.42 5.95 20.24
N ALA A 689 17.08 5.13 21.06
CA ALA A 689 18.19 4.27 20.63
C ALA A 689 17.73 3.18 19.63
N GLU A 690 16.52 2.62 19.80
CA GLU A 690 15.98 1.60 18.89
C GLU A 690 15.69 2.20 17.50
N CYS A 691 15.14 3.41 17.42
CA CYS A 691 14.97 4.11 16.15
C CYS A 691 16.29 4.30 15.38
N LEU A 692 17.41 4.57 16.08
CA LEU A 692 18.74 4.67 15.48
C LEU A 692 19.32 3.32 15.07
N LYS A 693 19.04 2.24 15.81
CA LYS A 693 19.39 0.85 15.42
C LYS A 693 18.66 0.43 14.14
N ILE A 694 17.39 0.78 14.00
CA ILE A 694 16.60 0.54 12.79
C ILE A 694 17.18 1.28 11.57
N VAL A 695 17.61 2.53 11.72
CA VAL A 695 18.29 3.27 10.64
C VAL A 695 19.60 2.58 10.25
N HIS A 696 20.42 2.21 11.23
CA HIS A 696 21.66 1.50 11.00
C HIS A 696 21.42 0.19 10.24
N GLU A 697 20.53 -0.66 10.75
CA GLU A 697 20.18 -1.94 10.12
C GLU A 697 19.67 -1.76 8.69
N ILE A 698 18.72 -0.83 8.44
CA ILE A 698 18.17 -0.60 7.09
C ILE A 698 19.26 -0.13 6.12
N LEU A 699 20.12 0.80 6.50
CA LEU A 699 21.16 1.33 5.60
C LEU A 699 22.29 0.31 5.37
N SER A 700 22.58 -0.55 6.34
CA SER A 700 23.49 -1.70 6.18
C SER A 700 22.89 -2.79 5.28
N ASP A 701 21.65 -3.23 5.54
CA ASP A 701 20.94 -4.26 4.77
C ASP A 701 20.76 -3.86 3.29
N LEU A 702 20.65 -2.55 2.99
CA LEU A 702 20.54 -1.99 1.64
C LEU A 702 21.89 -1.75 0.93
N GLN A 703 23.02 -1.91 1.62
CA GLN A 703 24.39 -1.88 1.06
C GLN A 703 24.69 -0.65 0.17
N LEU A 704 24.19 0.54 0.54
CA LEU A 704 24.20 1.72 -0.34
C LEU A 704 25.57 2.39 -0.53
N GLY A 705 26.54 2.05 0.30
CA GLY A 705 27.81 2.75 0.48
C GLY A 705 28.11 2.81 1.98
N ASP A 706 29.04 3.67 2.40
CA ASP A 706 29.13 4.02 3.82
C ASP A 706 28.17 5.16 4.18
N PHE A 707 27.80 5.28 5.45
CA PHE A 707 26.83 6.26 5.96
C PHE A 707 27.20 6.75 7.37
N LEU A 708 26.66 7.91 7.72
CA LEU A 708 26.80 8.52 9.04
C LEU A 708 25.44 9.03 9.51
N ILE A 709 25.07 8.73 10.75
CA ILE A 709 23.85 9.25 11.38
C ILE A 709 24.25 10.44 12.27
N LYS A 710 23.91 11.65 11.82
CA LYS A 710 24.01 12.86 12.64
C LYS A 710 22.91 12.85 13.70
N VAL A 711 23.22 13.23 14.93
CA VAL A 711 22.27 13.35 16.04
C VAL A 711 22.47 14.67 16.79
N ASN A 712 21.38 15.26 17.26
CA ASN A 712 21.37 16.45 18.11
C ASN A 712 20.10 16.44 18.99
N ASP A 713 19.90 17.43 19.86
CA ASP A 713 18.65 17.59 20.62
C ASP A 713 18.10 19.01 20.51
N ARG A 714 16.78 19.09 20.30
CA ARG A 714 16.02 20.34 20.22
C ARG A 714 16.31 21.28 21.40
N ARG A 715 16.46 20.74 22.62
CA ARG A 715 16.73 21.47 23.86
C ARG A 715 18.17 21.97 23.97
N ILE A 716 19.11 21.29 23.31
CA ILE A 716 20.50 21.76 23.17
C ILE A 716 20.51 23.00 22.27
N LEU A 717 19.81 22.97 21.13
CA LEU A 717 19.68 24.14 20.24
C LEU A 717 19.00 25.34 20.95
N ASP A 718 17.90 25.09 21.69
CA ASP A 718 17.23 26.13 22.49
C ASP A 718 18.19 26.74 23.54
N GLY A 719 18.88 25.90 24.29
CA GLY A 719 19.79 26.36 25.34
C GLY A 719 21.05 27.05 24.81
N MET A 720 21.58 26.56 23.68
CA MET A 720 22.74 27.13 22.97
C MET A 720 22.41 28.52 22.44
N PHE A 721 21.34 28.68 21.65
CA PHE A 721 20.93 29.99 21.13
C PHE A 721 20.64 30.99 22.27
N ALA A 722 20.05 30.56 23.38
CA ALA A 722 19.84 31.39 24.55
C ALA A 722 21.16 31.89 25.16
N VAL A 723 22.19 31.03 25.35
CA VAL A 723 23.50 31.48 25.89
C VAL A 723 24.35 32.26 24.88
N CYS A 724 24.11 32.07 23.58
CA CYS A 724 24.69 32.91 22.52
C CYS A 724 24.02 34.30 22.45
N GLY A 725 22.86 34.50 23.07
CA GLY A 725 22.13 35.78 23.10
C GLY A 725 21.18 35.99 21.93
N VAL A 726 20.67 34.92 21.32
CA VAL A 726 19.61 34.97 20.29
C VAL A 726 18.27 35.29 20.96
N PRO A 727 17.51 36.31 20.50
CA PRO A 727 16.16 36.55 21.00
C PRO A 727 15.18 35.43 20.61
N ASP A 728 14.30 35.02 21.52
CA ASP A 728 13.28 33.97 21.30
C ASP A 728 12.48 34.16 19.99
N SER A 729 12.15 35.41 19.66
CA SER A 729 11.42 35.79 18.43
C SER A 729 12.18 35.50 17.14
N LYS A 730 13.50 35.33 17.20
CA LYS A 730 14.37 34.95 16.08
C LYS A 730 14.78 33.47 16.10
N PHE A 731 14.42 32.70 17.13
CA PHE A 731 14.87 31.31 17.28
C PHE A 731 14.72 30.49 16.00
N ARG A 732 13.51 30.50 15.41
CA ARG A 732 13.18 29.74 14.19
C ARG A 732 13.97 30.20 12.97
N THR A 733 14.14 31.51 12.78
CA THR A 733 14.86 32.04 11.61
C THR A 733 16.34 31.75 11.70
N ILE A 734 16.93 31.73 12.90
CA ILE A 734 18.33 31.36 13.13
C ILE A 734 18.53 29.84 12.96
N CYS A 735 17.62 28.97 13.43
CA CYS A 735 17.66 27.53 13.08
C CYS A 735 17.63 27.30 11.55
N SER A 736 16.80 28.06 10.83
CA SER A 736 16.74 28.04 9.36
C SER A 736 18.04 28.51 8.67
N SER A 737 18.94 29.21 9.35
CA SER A 737 20.29 29.49 8.85
C SER A 737 21.24 28.34 9.20
N VAL A 738 21.24 27.87 10.45
CA VAL A 738 22.12 26.79 10.92
C VAL A 738 21.89 25.47 10.14
N ASP A 739 20.65 25.15 9.76
CA ASP A 739 20.32 24.01 8.88
C ASP A 739 21.09 24.02 7.55
N LYS A 740 21.46 25.20 7.03
CA LYS A 740 22.15 25.35 5.75
C LYS A 740 23.65 25.01 5.83
N LEU A 741 24.21 24.78 7.02
CA LEU A 741 25.59 24.29 7.18
C LEU A 741 25.81 22.90 6.57
N ASP A 742 24.74 22.19 6.18
CA ASP A 742 24.83 20.97 5.36
C ASP A 742 25.15 21.23 3.87
N LYS A 743 25.17 22.50 3.43
CA LYS A 743 25.37 22.91 2.02
C LYS A 743 26.21 24.18 1.83
N MET A 744 26.31 25.05 2.84
CA MET A 744 26.93 26.38 2.77
C MET A 744 28.04 26.52 3.84
N PRO A 745 29.15 27.20 3.54
CA PRO A 745 30.21 27.46 4.52
C PRO A 745 29.72 28.41 5.63
N TRP A 746 30.38 28.33 6.79
CA TRP A 746 30.04 29.13 7.97
C TRP A 746 29.93 30.63 7.68
N GLU A 747 30.83 31.21 6.89
CA GLU A 747 30.83 32.65 6.61
C GLU A 747 29.59 33.13 5.83
N GLU A 748 29.03 32.30 4.94
CA GLU A 748 27.78 32.61 4.25
C GLU A 748 26.59 32.54 5.20
N VAL A 749 26.52 31.49 6.02
CA VAL A 749 25.47 31.30 7.04
C VAL A 749 25.52 32.42 8.09
N ARG A 750 26.71 32.83 8.52
CA ARG A 750 26.97 33.99 9.38
C ARG A 750 26.49 35.29 8.73
N SER A 751 26.81 35.48 7.45
CA SER A 751 26.40 36.66 6.69
C SER A 751 24.89 36.77 6.53
N GLU A 752 24.20 35.65 6.31
CA GLU A 752 22.72 35.58 6.32
C GLU A 752 22.14 35.94 7.70
N MET A 753 22.68 35.35 8.77
CA MET A 753 22.18 35.61 10.14
C MET A 753 22.29 37.09 10.52
N VAL A 754 23.41 37.75 10.18
CA VAL A 754 23.64 39.16 10.49
C VAL A 754 22.92 40.08 9.51
N GLY A 755 23.12 39.89 8.19
CA GLY A 755 22.66 40.81 7.15
C GLY A 755 21.18 40.70 6.82
N GLU A 756 20.64 39.48 6.67
CA GLU A 756 19.23 39.28 6.29
C GLU A 756 18.33 39.14 7.52
N LYS A 757 18.79 38.41 8.53
CA LYS A 757 18.00 38.08 9.73
C LYS A 757 18.27 39.02 10.91
N GLY A 758 19.24 39.93 10.80
CA GLY A 758 19.51 41.00 11.76
C GLY A 758 19.91 40.50 13.16
N LEU A 759 20.63 39.39 13.25
CA LEU A 759 21.28 38.96 14.49
C LEU A 759 22.52 39.85 14.74
N SER A 760 22.92 40.06 16.00
CA SER A 760 24.15 40.81 16.26
C SER A 760 25.37 39.98 15.82
N PRO A 761 26.46 40.61 15.32
CA PRO A 761 27.65 39.88 14.90
C PRO A 761 28.21 38.99 16.02
N GLU A 762 28.26 39.50 17.24
CA GLU A 762 28.82 38.80 18.40
C GLU A 762 27.95 37.60 18.82
N ALA A 763 26.63 37.67 18.58
CA ALA A 763 25.73 36.53 18.79
C ALA A 763 25.88 35.48 17.68
N ALA A 764 26.11 35.89 16.43
CA ALA A 764 26.46 34.97 15.35
C ALA A 764 27.82 34.29 15.60
N ASP A 765 28.85 35.04 16.02
CA ASP A 765 30.17 34.51 16.34
C ASP A 765 30.11 33.46 17.47
N ARG A 766 29.36 33.75 18.53
CA ARG A 766 29.10 32.78 19.62
C ARG A 766 28.28 31.56 19.19
N ILE A 767 27.50 31.63 18.11
CA ILE A 767 26.86 30.43 17.52
C ILE A 767 27.93 29.59 16.82
N GLY A 768 28.84 30.22 16.07
CA GLY A 768 29.95 29.56 15.38
C GLY A 768 30.81 28.69 16.30
N GLU A 769 31.15 29.22 17.49
CA GLU A 769 31.84 28.50 18.58
C GLU A 769 31.24 27.10 18.88
N TYR A 770 29.94 26.92 18.67
CA TYR A 770 29.22 25.69 18.96
C TYR A 770 28.76 24.91 17.72
N VAL A 771 28.18 25.54 16.69
CA VAL A 771 27.58 24.81 15.55
C VAL A 771 28.60 24.20 14.60
N GLN A 772 29.87 24.62 14.69
CA GLN A 772 30.99 23.97 13.98
C GLN A 772 31.50 22.71 14.71
N LEU A 773 30.93 22.37 15.88
CA LEU A 773 31.34 21.20 16.66
C LEU A 773 30.52 19.95 16.29
N HIS A 774 31.25 18.89 15.93
CA HIS A 774 30.72 17.53 15.80
C HIS A 774 31.71 16.52 16.41
N GLY A 775 31.22 15.37 16.89
CA GLY A 775 32.04 14.41 17.63
C GLY A 775 31.23 13.26 18.24
N GLY A 776 31.80 12.59 19.24
CA GLY A 776 31.16 11.47 19.94
C GLY A 776 30.76 11.81 21.38
N LEU A 777 30.85 10.80 22.25
CA LEU A 777 30.60 10.94 23.69
C LEU A 777 31.57 11.94 24.36
N ASP A 778 32.79 12.05 23.83
CA ASP A 778 33.82 13.02 24.25
C ASP A 778 33.34 14.48 24.10
N LEU A 779 32.65 14.80 23.00
CA LEU A 779 32.05 16.11 22.78
C LEU A 779 30.91 16.37 23.76
N ILE A 780 30.05 15.37 24.01
CA ILE A 780 28.95 15.48 24.97
C ILE A 780 29.50 15.75 26.39
N GLU A 781 30.53 15.01 26.82
CA GLU A 781 31.16 15.23 28.13
C GLU A 781 31.87 16.58 28.22
N ARG A 782 32.50 17.05 27.13
CA ARG A 782 33.08 18.40 27.07
C ARG A 782 32.02 19.49 27.23
N LEU A 783 30.88 19.38 26.54
CA LEU A 783 29.80 20.37 26.64
C LEU A 783 29.02 20.30 27.96
N LEU A 784 28.99 19.14 28.63
CA LEU A 784 28.47 19.03 30.01
C LEU A 784 29.31 19.81 31.03
N GLN A 785 30.58 20.12 30.72
CA GLN A 785 31.47 20.98 31.52
C GLN A 785 31.57 22.42 30.99
N ASP A 786 30.92 22.77 29.87
CA ASP A 786 30.95 24.13 29.34
C ASP A 786 30.30 25.12 30.33
N PRO A 787 30.96 26.23 30.69
CA PRO A 787 30.50 27.13 31.75
C PRO A 787 29.26 27.96 31.37
N LYS A 788 28.90 28.04 30.08
CA LYS A 788 27.68 28.69 29.59
C LYS A 788 26.54 27.66 29.51
N LEU A 789 26.74 26.56 28.79
CA LEU A 789 25.71 25.54 28.52
C LEU A 789 25.32 24.75 29.78
N SER A 790 26.26 24.43 30.67
CA SER A 790 25.98 23.67 31.91
C SER A 790 25.09 24.40 32.93
N GLN A 791 24.92 25.73 32.75
CA GLN A 791 24.00 26.59 33.51
C GLN A 791 22.62 26.69 32.84
N ASN A 792 22.53 26.46 31.52
CA ASN A 792 21.25 26.42 30.83
C ASN A 792 20.57 25.07 31.08
N LYS A 793 19.41 25.10 31.76
CA LYS A 793 18.65 23.90 32.12
C LYS A 793 18.32 23.01 30.91
N LEU A 794 17.88 23.59 29.79
CA LEU A 794 17.46 22.84 28.61
C LEU A 794 18.65 22.16 27.92
N ALA A 795 19.77 22.87 27.75
CA ALA A 795 20.99 22.28 27.22
C ALA A 795 21.51 21.15 28.12
N LYS A 796 21.49 21.34 29.44
CA LYS A 796 21.93 20.32 30.40
C LYS A 796 21.05 19.06 30.40
N GLU A 797 19.72 19.22 30.31
CA GLU A 797 18.79 18.09 30.19
C GLU A 797 19.00 17.35 28.85
N GLY A 798 19.13 18.09 27.74
CA GLY A 798 19.41 17.50 26.42
C GLY A 798 20.76 16.77 26.34
N LEU A 799 21.84 17.37 26.88
CA LEU A 799 23.16 16.73 26.92
C LEU A 799 23.18 15.48 27.83
N GLY A 800 22.42 15.48 28.93
CA GLY A 800 22.24 14.31 29.78
C GLY A 800 21.56 13.15 29.05
N ASP A 801 20.49 13.44 28.30
CA ASP A 801 19.82 12.46 27.45
C ASP A 801 20.71 12.00 26.28
N MET A 802 21.51 12.89 25.67
CA MET A 802 22.48 12.49 24.64
C MET A 802 23.56 11.55 25.20
N LYS A 803 24.05 11.78 26.42
CA LYS A 803 24.99 10.84 27.07
C LYS A 803 24.33 9.46 27.27
N LEU A 804 23.13 9.41 27.84
CA LEU A 804 22.38 8.16 28.06
C LEU A 804 22.10 7.43 26.74
N LEU A 805 21.81 8.17 25.68
CA LEU A 805 21.63 7.64 24.34
C LEU A 805 22.92 6.97 23.82
N PHE A 806 24.08 7.62 23.94
CA PHE A 806 25.37 7.02 23.55
C PHE A 806 25.73 5.77 24.37
N GLU A 807 25.36 5.70 25.65
CA GLU A 807 25.50 4.48 26.47
C GLU A 807 24.68 3.31 25.89
N TYR A 808 23.44 3.54 25.46
CA TYR A 808 22.61 2.50 24.82
C TYR A 808 23.08 2.14 23.39
N LEU A 809 23.49 3.13 22.59
CA LEU A 809 24.01 2.91 21.24
C LEU A 809 25.31 2.09 21.24
N THR A 810 26.09 2.18 22.32
CA THR A 810 27.26 1.32 22.56
C THR A 810 26.86 -0.12 22.87
N LEU A 811 25.78 -0.34 23.64
CA LEU A 811 25.23 -1.68 23.90
C LEU A 811 24.61 -2.34 22.66
N PHE A 812 24.11 -1.53 21.72
CA PHE A 812 23.64 -1.96 20.39
C PHE A 812 24.75 -2.09 19.34
N GLY A 813 26.00 -1.75 19.68
CA GLY A 813 27.18 -1.90 18.81
C GLY A 813 27.33 -0.87 17.69
N ILE A 814 26.52 0.20 17.67
CA ILE A 814 26.40 1.10 16.52
C ILE A 814 27.02 2.50 16.69
N THR A 815 27.63 2.82 17.84
CA THR A 815 28.22 4.15 18.12
C THR A 815 29.25 4.60 17.07
N GLY A 816 29.93 3.67 16.38
CA GLY A 816 30.84 3.98 15.27
C GLY A 816 30.19 4.54 14.00
N LYS A 817 28.85 4.64 13.95
CA LYS A 817 28.07 5.29 12.86
C LYS A 817 27.30 6.53 13.33
N ILE A 818 27.58 7.03 14.53
CA ILE A 818 26.83 8.14 15.17
C ILE A 818 27.76 9.35 15.33
N SER A 819 27.33 10.51 14.84
CA SER A 819 28.00 11.81 15.08
C SER A 819 27.05 12.73 15.82
N PHE A 820 27.39 13.10 17.05
CA PHE A 820 26.72 14.21 17.74
C PHE A 820 27.18 15.51 17.09
N ASP A 821 26.26 16.27 16.51
CA ASP A 821 26.55 17.35 15.56
C ASP A 821 25.63 18.55 15.81
N LEU A 822 26.22 19.65 16.28
CA LEU A 822 25.47 20.85 16.67
C LEU A 822 24.97 21.68 15.47
N SER A 823 25.45 21.38 14.25
CA SER A 823 24.93 21.98 13.01
C SER A 823 23.58 21.40 12.62
N LEU A 824 23.19 20.22 13.14
CA LEU A 824 21.91 19.60 12.83
C LEU A 824 20.78 20.37 13.54
N ALA A 825 20.21 21.35 12.84
CA ALA A 825 19.02 22.11 13.23
C ALA A 825 17.76 21.71 12.44
N ARG A 826 17.85 20.63 11.64
CA ARG A 826 16.78 20.18 10.74
C ARG A 826 15.59 19.62 11.48
N GLY A 827 14.39 20.01 11.08
CA GLY A 827 13.17 19.33 11.48
C GLY A 827 11.89 20.09 11.18
N LEU A 828 10.76 19.38 11.29
CA LEU A 828 9.45 20.00 11.33
C LEU A 828 9.20 20.59 12.73
N ASP A 829 8.32 21.59 12.77
CA ASP A 829 7.96 22.43 13.93
C ASP A 829 7.58 21.68 15.24
N TYR A 830 7.39 20.36 15.18
CA TYR A 830 6.84 19.51 16.25
C TYR A 830 7.88 18.78 17.12
N TYR A 831 9.17 18.78 16.77
CA TYR A 831 10.19 18.06 17.56
C TYR A 831 10.45 18.74 18.93
N THR A 832 10.69 17.93 19.97
CA THR A 832 10.80 18.32 21.38
C THR A 832 12.01 17.74 22.12
N GLY A 833 12.76 16.82 21.51
CA GLY A 833 13.94 16.17 22.09
C GLY A 833 14.96 15.84 21.01
N VAL A 834 15.47 14.61 20.99
CA VAL A 834 16.42 14.16 19.96
C VAL A 834 15.90 14.40 18.55
N ILE A 835 16.80 14.81 17.66
CA ILE A 835 16.62 14.90 16.21
C ILE A 835 17.81 14.23 15.54
N PHE A 836 17.58 13.54 14.42
CA PHE A 836 18.63 12.80 13.73
C PHE A 836 18.43 12.74 12.21
N GLU A 837 19.53 12.69 11.48
CA GLU A 837 19.56 12.66 10.02
C GLU A 837 20.71 11.76 9.53
N ALA A 838 20.40 10.76 8.70
CA ALA A 838 21.38 9.85 8.14
C ALA A 838 21.78 10.28 6.73
N VAL A 839 23.07 10.52 6.53
CA VAL A 839 23.67 10.90 5.23
C VAL A 839 24.55 9.76 4.72
N LEU A 840 24.66 9.62 3.40
CA LEU A 840 25.65 8.72 2.79
C LEU A 840 26.99 9.44 2.67
N LEU A 841 28.08 8.71 2.83
CA LEU A 841 29.44 9.21 2.66
C LEU A 841 29.91 8.92 1.23
N GLN A 842 30.59 9.90 0.61
CA GLN A 842 31.25 9.68 -0.68
C GLN A 842 32.48 8.77 -0.53
N GLN A 843 32.82 8.03 -1.58
CA GLN A 843 34.11 7.35 -1.69
C GLN A 843 35.07 8.25 -2.49
N GLU A 844 36.33 8.37 -2.07
CA GLU A 844 37.30 9.35 -2.59
C GLU A 844 37.80 9.09 -4.03
N ASN A 845 37.27 8.08 -4.73
CA ASN A 845 37.84 7.55 -5.98
C ASN A 845 37.06 7.86 -7.27
N ASP A 846 35.87 8.48 -7.20
CA ASP A 846 35.12 8.84 -8.42
C ASP A 846 35.58 10.21 -8.96
N HIS A 847 36.18 10.23 -10.15
CA HIS A 847 36.65 11.43 -10.85
C HIS A 847 35.50 12.27 -11.45
N VAL A 848 34.61 12.77 -10.59
CA VAL A 848 33.53 13.71 -10.97
C VAL A 848 33.88 15.09 -10.42
N GLU A 849 34.12 16.05 -11.31
CA GLU A 849 34.20 17.47 -10.93
C GLU A 849 32.81 17.98 -10.48
N GLU A 850 32.80 18.91 -9.53
CA GLU A 850 31.66 19.33 -8.68
C GLU A 850 31.22 18.33 -7.59
N SER A 851 31.28 18.79 -6.33
CA SER A 851 30.93 18.06 -5.12
C SER A 851 29.42 17.91 -4.93
N VAL A 852 28.81 16.92 -5.61
CA VAL A 852 27.40 16.56 -5.40
C VAL A 852 27.21 15.92 -4.02
N SER A 853 26.91 16.74 -3.01
CA SER A 853 26.68 16.26 -1.64
C SER A 853 25.55 15.24 -1.59
N VAL A 854 25.85 14.05 -1.04
CA VAL A 854 24.92 12.91 -1.02
C VAL A 854 23.95 13.06 0.15
N GLY A 855 23.02 14.00 -0.02
CA GLY A 855 22.10 14.43 1.03
C GLY A 855 21.24 13.30 1.61
N SER A 856 20.67 13.57 2.78
CA SER A 856 19.96 12.62 3.65
C SER A 856 19.14 11.50 2.98
N VAL A 857 19.26 10.30 3.54
CA VAL A 857 18.51 9.09 3.18
C VAL A 857 17.57 8.60 4.30
N ALA A 858 17.67 9.16 5.51
CA ALA A 858 16.67 8.97 6.58
C ALA A 858 16.70 10.16 7.56
N GLY A 859 15.57 10.45 8.22
CA GLY A 859 15.50 11.49 9.25
C GLY A 859 14.37 11.27 10.24
N GLY A 860 14.56 11.71 11.48
CA GLY A 860 13.63 11.43 12.57
C GLY A 860 13.91 12.23 13.84
N GLY A 861 13.18 11.91 14.90
CA GLY A 861 13.29 12.58 16.19
C GLY A 861 12.11 12.36 17.13
N ARG A 862 12.17 12.99 18.31
CA ARG A 862 11.17 12.93 19.39
C ARG A 862 10.23 14.13 19.35
N TYR A 863 8.91 13.92 19.46
CA TYR A 863 7.87 14.92 19.18
C TYR A 863 6.67 14.88 20.15
N ASP A 864 6.94 14.87 21.45
CA ASP A 864 5.98 14.57 22.53
C ASP A 864 4.79 15.55 22.66
N GLY A 865 4.82 16.67 21.93
CA GLY A 865 3.73 17.64 21.88
C GLY A 865 2.60 17.31 20.91
N LEU A 866 2.88 16.62 19.80
CA LEU A 866 2.00 16.62 18.62
C LEU A 866 0.63 15.98 18.88
N VAL A 867 0.58 14.85 19.58
CA VAL A 867 -0.69 14.16 19.93
C VAL A 867 -1.55 15.02 20.85
N GLY A 868 -0.92 15.82 21.72
CA GLY A 868 -1.61 16.78 22.59
C GLY A 868 -2.26 17.95 21.82
N MET A 869 -1.90 18.17 20.55
CA MET A 869 -2.57 19.13 19.65
C MET A 869 -3.83 18.54 18.97
N PHE A 870 -4.17 17.28 19.25
CA PHE A 870 -5.32 16.56 18.69
C PHE A 870 -6.23 15.98 19.77
N ASP A 871 -5.70 15.54 20.91
CA ASP A 871 -6.50 15.08 22.05
C ASP A 871 -7.31 16.25 22.65
N PRO A 872 -8.65 16.17 22.76
CA PRO A 872 -9.49 17.28 23.23
C PRO A 872 -9.26 17.71 24.68
N LYS A 873 -8.43 17.01 25.46
CA LYS A 873 -8.01 17.37 26.82
C LYS A 873 -6.54 17.79 26.89
N GLY A 874 -5.85 17.93 25.76
CA GLY A 874 -4.42 18.26 25.69
C GLY A 874 -3.51 17.13 26.23
N ARG A 875 -4.03 15.90 26.35
CA ARG A 875 -3.26 14.76 26.87
C ARG A 875 -2.11 14.44 25.92
N LYS A 876 -0.88 14.70 26.37
CA LYS A 876 0.34 14.30 25.65
C LYS A 876 0.48 12.78 25.63
N VAL A 877 1.01 12.28 24.52
CA VAL A 877 1.54 10.92 24.37
C VAL A 877 2.96 11.12 23.82
N PRO A 878 4.02 10.78 24.57
CA PRO A 878 5.39 10.90 24.08
C PRO A 878 5.60 10.02 22.84
N CYS A 879 6.33 10.52 21.85
CA CYS A 879 6.54 9.82 20.58
C CYS A 879 7.96 10.07 20.06
N VAL A 880 8.60 9.03 19.53
CA VAL A 880 9.85 9.12 18.77
C VAL A 880 9.78 8.19 17.56
N GLY A 881 10.36 8.60 16.44
CA GLY A 881 10.31 7.83 15.20
C GLY A 881 11.22 8.35 14.11
N VAL A 882 11.15 7.69 12.96
CA VAL A 882 12.01 7.92 11.79
C VAL A 882 11.24 7.71 10.50
N SER A 883 11.59 8.48 9.47
CA SER A 883 11.21 8.27 8.08
C SER A 883 12.43 7.93 7.22
N ILE A 884 12.36 6.86 6.43
CA ILE A 884 13.38 6.54 5.43
C ILE A 884 13.04 7.25 4.10
N GLY A 885 14.00 8.00 3.57
CA GLY A 885 13.91 8.82 2.35
C GLY A 885 14.09 8.01 1.06
N ILE A 886 13.22 7.02 0.85
CA ILE A 886 13.47 5.91 -0.10
C ILE A 886 13.59 6.33 -1.58
N GLU A 887 13.11 7.49 -2.03
CA GLU A 887 13.28 7.89 -3.44
C GLU A 887 14.75 8.11 -3.82
N ARG A 888 15.58 8.60 -2.89
CA ARG A 888 17.04 8.71 -3.10
C ARG A 888 17.70 7.33 -3.14
N ILE A 889 17.27 6.43 -2.26
CA ILE A 889 17.69 5.03 -2.24
C ILE A 889 17.35 4.34 -3.57
N PHE A 890 16.14 4.56 -4.09
CA PHE A 890 15.74 4.04 -5.41
C PHE A 890 16.62 4.61 -6.52
N SER A 891 16.87 5.92 -6.58
CA SER A 891 17.73 6.48 -7.64
C SER A 891 19.16 5.93 -7.62
N ILE A 892 19.75 5.72 -6.43
CA ILE A 892 21.09 5.13 -6.28
C ILE A 892 21.10 3.67 -6.73
N LEU A 893 20.06 2.90 -6.41
CA LEU A 893 19.95 1.49 -6.84
C LEU A 893 19.56 1.36 -8.32
N GLU A 894 18.71 2.24 -8.86
CA GLU A 894 18.42 2.38 -10.30
C GLU A 894 19.74 2.61 -11.07
N GLN A 895 20.58 3.54 -10.61
CA GLN A 895 21.90 3.84 -11.18
C GLN A 895 22.91 2.68 -11.04
N ARG A 896 23.03 2.06 -9.85
CA ARG A 896 23.93 0.92 -9.64
C ARG A 896 23.56 -0.26 -10.54
N VAL A 897 22.27 -0.54 -10.70
CA VAL A 897 21.75 -1.57 -11.60
C VAL A 897 22.05 -1.22 -13.06
N GLU A 898 21.99 0.06 -13.46
CA GLU A 898 22.29 0.51 -14.83
C GLU A 898 23.79 0.55 -15.15
N ALA A 899 24.66 0.68 -14.15
CA ALA A 899 26.09 0.47 -14.27
C ALA A 899 26.47 -1.03 -14.27
N SER A 900 25.59 -1.91 -13.77
CA SER A 900 25.80 -3.36 -13.73
C SER A 900 25.34 -4.05 -15.01
N GLU A 901 25.84 -5.26 -15.26
CA GLU A 901 25.29 -6.17 -16.27
C GLU A 901 24.17 -7.09 -15.71
N GLU A 902 23.62 -6.80 -14.52
CA GLU A 902 22.53 -7.57 -13.92
C GLU A 902 21.22 -7.37 -14.70
N LYS A 903 20.78 -8.40 -15.44
CA LYS A 903 19.39 -8.49 -15.91
C LYS A 903 18.43 -8.63 -14.72
N ILE A 904 17.92 -7.51 -14.20
CA ILE A 904 16.77 -7.55 -13.27
C ILE A 904 15.58 -8.18 -13.98
N ARG A 905 15.20 -9.37 -13.51
CA ARG A 905 13.94 -10.02 -13.86
C ARG A 905 12.76 -9.20 -13.32
N THR A 906 11.75 -9.02 -14.16
CA THR A 906 10.52 -8.28 -13.85
C THR A 906 9.32 -9.19 -13.59
N THR A 907 9.48 -10.49 -13.83
CA THR A 907 8.52 -11.57 -13.52
C THR A 907 9.23 -12.69 -12.77
N GLU A 908 8.48 -13.46 -11.99
CA GLU A 908 9.00 -14.61 -11.23
C GLU A 908 8.76 -15.96 -11.92
N THR A 909 8.34 -15.96 -13.19
CA THR A 909 8.01 -17.13 -14.00
C THR A 909 9.14 -18.17 -14.00
N GLN A 910 8.83 -19.41 -13.59
CA GLN A 910 9.76 -20.53 -13.50
C GLN A 910 9.86 -21.28 -14.83
N VAL A 911 8.77 -21.39 -15.59
CA VAL A 911 8.71 -22.18 -16.83
C VAL A 911 7.81 -21.54 -17.90
N LEU A 912 8.21 -21.62 -19.17
CA LEU A 912 7.31 -21.39 -20.31
C LEU A 912 6.79 -22.73 -20.86
N VAL A 913 5.48 -22.88 -20.99
CA VAL A 913 4.87 -24.00 -21.70
C VAL A 913 4.89 -23.71 -23.20
N ALA A 914 5.51 -24.61 -23.97
CA ALA A 914 5.84 -24.38 -25.37
C ALA A 914 5.52 -25.58 -26.28
N SER A 915 5.50 -25.37 -27.59
CA SER A 915 5.58 -26.45 -28.58
C SER A 915 6.28 -26.01 -29.86
N ALA A 916 6.92 -26.96 -30.55
CA ALA A 916 7.45 -26.74 -31.90
C ALA A 916 6.43 -27.09 -33.00
N GLN A 917 5.55 -28.04 -32.72
CA GLN A 917 4.51 -28.52 -33.63
C GLN A 917 3.24 -27.66 -33.56
N LYS A 918 2.44 -27.73 -34.63
CA LYS A 918 1.14 -27.06 -34.78
C LYS A 918 0.02 -27.88 -34.12
N LYS A 919 -1.15 -27.26 -33.91
CA LYS A 919 -2.36 -27.91 -33.32
C LYS A 919 -2.14 -28.52 -31.91
N LEU A 920 -1.28 -27.89 -31.12
CA LEU A 920 -1.03 -28.27 -29.72
C LEU A 920 -1.38 -27.13 -28.75
N LEU A 921 -2.29 -26.21 -29.11
CA LEU A 921 -2.69 -25.14 -28.18
C LEU A 921 -3.40 -25.75 -26.98
N GLU A 922 -4.33 -26.66 -27.25
CA GLU A 922 -5.19 -27.35 -26.32
C GLU A 922 -4.37 -28.10 -25.25
N GLU A 923 -3.30 -28.78 -25.67
CA GLU A 923 -2.38 -29.48 -24.77
C GLU A 923 -1.46 -28.54 -23.98
N ARG A 924 -1.04 -27.40 -24.56
CA ARG A 924 -0.34 -26.35 -23.80
C ARG A 924 -1.27 -25.71 -22.76
N LEU A 925 -2.56 -25.53 -23.07
CA LEU A 925 -3.56 -24.95 -22.16
C LEU A 925 -3.91 -25.90 -21.00
N LYS A 926 -4.01 -27.22 -21.24
CA LYS A 926 -4.10 -28.21 -20.14
C LYS A 926 -2.87 -28.16 -19.25
N LEU A 927 -1.66 -28.25 -19.85
CA LEU A 927 -0.42 -28.33 -19.09
C LEU A 927 -0.12 -27.08 -18.27
N ILE A 928 -0.46 -25.88 -18.79
CA ILE A 928 -0.26 -24.65 -18.00
C ILE A 928 -1.26 -24.54 -16.84
N ALA A 929 -2.51 -25.00 -16.99
CA ALA A 929 -3.46 -25.08 -15.89
C ALA A 929 -2.98 -26.06 -14.81
N GLU A 930 -2.52 -27.26 -15.19
CA GLU A 930 -1.90 -28.25 -14.28
C GLU A 930 -0.72 -27.65 -13.48
N LEU A 931 0.06 -26.76 -14.10
CA LEU A 931 1.18 -26.08 -13.45
C LEU A 931 0.71 -24.96 -12.49
N TRP A 932 -0.26 -24.14 -12.90
CA TRP A 932 -0.85 -23.11 -12.03
C TRP A 932 -1.58 -23.72 -10.82
N ASP A 933 -2.41 -24.75 -11.02
CA ASP A 933 -3.08 -25.49 -9.94
C ASP A 933 -2.08 -26.17 -8.98
N ALA A 934 -0.86 -26.49 -9.45
CA ALA A 934 0.26 -26.98 -8.63
C ALA A 934 1.12 -25.87 -7.98
N GLY A 935 0.74 -24.60 -8.14
CA GLY A 935 1.43 -23.42 -7.60
C GLY A 935 2.71 -23.01 -8.34
N ILE A 936 2.98 -23.58 -9.52
CA ILE A 936 4.15 -23.22 -10.34
C ILE A 936 3.87 -21.92 -11.09
N LYS A 937 4.88 -21.04 -11.13
CA LYS A 937 4.83 -19.78 -11.87
C LYS A 937 5.09 -20.07 -13.35
N ALA A 938 4.05 -20.07 -14.18
CA ALA A 938 4.11 -20.58 -15.55
C ALA A 938 3.47 -19.61 -16.56
N GLU A 939 3.97 -19.62 -17.79
CA GLU A 939 3.44 -18.80 -18.90
C GLU A 939 3.34 -19.58 -20.22
N VAL A 940 2.53 -19.09 -21.15
CA VAL A 940 2.41 -19.60 -22.53
C VAL A 940 2.28 -18.41 -23.48
N LEU A 941 2.86 -18.48 -24.68
CA LEU A 941 2.63 -17.44 -25.68
C LEU A 941 1.20 -17.55 -26.24
N TYR A 942 0.48 -16.41 -26.28
CA TYR A 942 -0.90 -16.29 -26.79
C TYR A 942 -1.01 -16.41 -28.31
N LYS A 943 -0.54 -17.54 -28.85
CA LYS A 943 -0.63 -17.92 -30.26
C LYS A 943 -1.05 -19.38 -30.35
N LYS A 944 -1.86 -19.73 -31.35
CA LYS A 944 -2.25 -21.12 -31.63
C LYS A 944 -1.02 -21.95 -32.03
N ASN A 945 -0.18 -21.39 -32.91
CA ASN A 945 0.98 -22.06 -33.51
C ASN A 945 2.26 -21.19 -33.42
N PRO A 946 2.82 -20.97 -32.20
CA PRO A 946 4.08 -20.25 -32.04
C PRO A 946 5.26 -21.03 -32.64
N LYS A 947 6.30 -20.33 -33.10
CA LYS A 947 7.59 -20.96 -33.46
C LYS A 947 8.40 -21.24 -32.20
N LEU A 948 9.13 -22.36 -32.12
CA LEU A 948 9.98 -22.66 -30.97
C LEU A 948 11.05 -21.58 -30.73
N LEU A 949 11.66 -21.04 -31.79
CA LEU A 949 12.65 -19.96 -31.69
C LEU A 949 12.09 -18.73 -30.94
N ASN A 950 10.90 -18.25 -31.31
CA ASN A 950 10.25 -17.12 -30.66
C ASN A 950 9.90 -17.39 -29.18
N GLN A 951 9.64 -18.65 -28.82
CA GLN A 951 9.38 -19.06 -27.43
C GLN A 951 10.68 -19.05 -26.61
N LEU A 952 11.78 -19.56 -27.17
CA LEU A 952 13.10 -19.52 -26.53
C LEU A 952 13.62 -18.08 -26.37
N GLN A 953 13.50 -17.25 -27.41
CA GLN A 953 13.89 -15.83 -27.37
C GLN A 953 13.12 -15.06 -26.30
N TYR A 954 11.82 -15.30 -26.15
CA TYR A 954 11.02 -14.70 -25.08
C TYR A 954 11.56 -15.08 -23.69
N CYS A 955 12.00 -16.32 -23.48
CA CYS A 955 12.66 -16.73 -22.23
C CYS A 955 14.04 -16.08 -22.04
N GLU A 956 14.87 -16.00 -23.09
CA GLU A 956 16.19 -15.34 -23.07
C GLU A 956 16.07 -13.82 -22.78
N GLU A 957 14.98 -13.17 -23.21
CA GLU A 957 14.65 -11.76 -22.95
C GLU A 957 14.10 -11.53 -21.53
N THR A 958 13.19 -12.39 -21.04
CA THR A 958 12.50 -12.23 -19.73
C THR A 958 13.22 -12.90 -18.55
N GLY A 959 14.22 -13.74 -18.82
CA GLY A 959 14.98 -14.48 -17.81
C GLY A 959 14.27 -15.73 -17.27
N ILE A 960 13.30 -16.29 -18.01
CA ILE A 960 12.65 -17.56 -17.64
C ILE A 960 13.68 -18.70 -17.78
N PRO A 961 13.95 -19.51 -16.73
CA PRO A 961 15.03 -20.49 -16.76
C PRO A 961 14.67 -21.79 -17.50
N LEU A 962 13.39 -22.18 -17.53
CA LEU A 962 12.96 -23.48 -18.07
C LEU A 962 11.89 -23.33 -19.17
N VAL A 963 11.86 -24.30 -20.09
CA VAL A 963 10.79 -24.45 -21.10
C VAL A 963 10.26 -25.89 -21.09
N ALA A 964 8.97 -26.05 -20.86
CA ALA A 964 8.24 -27.31 -20.94
C ALA A 964 7.71 -27.51 -22.36
N ILE A 965 8.43 -28.27 -23.19
CA ILE A 965 8.12 -28.48 -24.60
C ILE A 965 7.18 -29.69 -24.76
N VAL A 966 6.02 -29.44 -25.35
CA VAL A 966 4.99 -30.43 -25.71
C VAL A 966 5.11 -30.81 -27.20
N GLY A 967 4.94 -32.09 -27.50
CA GLY A 967 4.91 -32.65 -28.86
C GLY A 967 4.04 -33.91 -28.95
N GLU A 968 3.58 -34.25 -30.15
CA GLU A 968 2.70 -35.40 -30.44
C GLU A 968 3.29 -36.76 -30.05
N GLN A 969 4.61 -36.87 -29.91
CA GLN A 969 5.27 -38.11 -29.48
C GLN A 969 5.44 -38.13 -27.96
N GLU A 970 5.94 -37.04 -27.40
CA GLU A 970 6.06 -36.82 -25.95
C GLU A 970 4.72 -37.07 -25.22
N LEU A 971 3.60 -36.62 -25.80
CA LEU A 971 2.25 -36.86 -25.29
C LEU A 971 1.83 -38.35 -25.30
N LYS A 972 2.27 -39.14 -26.28
CA LYS A 972 2.00 -40.60 -26.33
C LYS A 972 2.84 -41.35 -25.30
N ASP A 973 4.07 -40.89 -25.10
CA ASP A 973 5.05 -41.50 -24.20
C ASP A 973 4.86 -41.06 -22.72
N GLY A 974 3.87 -40.18 -22.43
CA GLY A 974 3.56 -39.71 -21.09
C GLY A 974 4.58 -38.73 -20.50
N VAL A 975 5.38 -38.09 -21.36
CA VAL A 975 6.48 -37.20 -20.98
C VAL A 975 6.26 -35.75 -21.44
N VAL A 976 7.02 -34.84 -20.86
CA VAL A 976 7.22 -33.47 -21.32
C VAL A 976 8.73 -33.26 -21.44
N LYS A 977 9.17 -32.64 -22.53
CA LYS A 977 10.59 -32.34 -22.75
C LYS A 977 10.93 -31.04 -22.05
N LEU A 978 11.55 -31.14 -20.87
CA LEU A 978 11.98 -29.99 -20.08
C LEU A 978 13.36 -29.54 -20.56
N ARG A 979 13.42 -28.31 -21.06
CA ARG A 979 14.65 -27.65 -21.51
C ARG A 979 15.09 -26.60 -20.51
N ASP A 980 16.37 -26.56 -20.21
CA ASP A 980 17.00 -25.43 -19.54
C ASP A 980 17.44 -24.38 -20.58
N VAL A 981 17.13 -23.10 -20.35
CA VAL A 981 17.30 -22.03 -21.35
C VAL A 981 18.77 -21.61 -21.48
N ALA A 982 19.52 -21.60 -20.37
CA ALA A 982 20.89 -21.10 -20.33
C ALA A 982 21.90 -22.16 -20.84
N THR A 983 21.82 -23.37 -20.31
CA THR A 983 22.67 -24.53 -20.70
C THR A 983 22.23 -25.13 -22.03
N ARG A 984 20.96 -24.96 -22.41
CA ARG A 984 20.31 -25.55 -23.60
C ARG A 984 20.14 -27.07 -23.55
N GLU A 985 20.37 -27.68 -22.39
CA GLU A 985 20.13 -29.12 -22.17
C GLU A 985 18.62 -29.43 -22.19
N GLU A 986 18.26 -30.58 -22.77
CA GLU A 986 16.89 -31.08 -22.87
C GLU A 986 16.79 -32.47 -22.24
N VAL A 987 15.83 -32.66 -21.33
CA VAL A 987 15.52 -33.96 -20.71
C VAL A 987 14.05 -34.31 -20.85
N ASN A 988 13.74 -35.60 -21.06
CA ASN A 988 12.36 -36.08 -21.01
C ASN A 988 11.96 -36.36 -19.56
N VAL A 989 10.96 -35.64 -19.06
CA VAL A 989 10.44 -35.76 -17.69
C VAL A 989 9.04 -36.38 -17.78
N ARG A 990 8.74 -37.40 -16.97
CA ARG A 990 7.38 -37.98 -16.91
C ARG A 990 6.41 -36.91 -16.40
N ARG A 991 5.22 -36.75 -17.01
CA ARG A 991 4.30 -35.62 -16.73
C ARG A 991 3.92 -35.55 -15.23
N GLU A 992 3.72 -36.69 -14.59
CA GLU A 992 3.49 -36.83 -13.14
C GLU A 992 4.60 -36.27 -12.24
N SER A 993 5.84 -36.18 -12.73
CA SER A 993 7.03 -35.72 -11.98
C SER A 993 7.42 -34.28 -12.33
N LEU A 994 6.79 -33.65 -13.34
CA LEU A 994 7.22 -32.37 -13.89
C LEU A 994 7.17 -31.22 -12.88
N VAL A 995 6.14 -31.17 -12.04
CA VAL A 995 5.98 -30.16 -10.98
C VAL A 995 7.18 -30.16 -10.02
N GLU A 996 7.61 -31.35 -9.59
CA GLU A 996 8.69 -31.49 -8.62
C GLU A 996 10.07 -31.30 -9.26
N GLU A 997 10.24 -31.70 -10.51
CA GLU A 997 11.45 -31.41 -11.30
C GLU A 997 11.63 -29.88 -11.50
N ILE A 998 10.56 -29.15 -11.82
CA ILE A 998 10.59 -27.68 -11.93
C ILE A 998 10.93 -27.04 -10.58
N ARG A 999 10.31 -27.50 -9.49
CA ARG A 999 10.66 -27.02 -8.12
C ARG A 999 12.13 -27.26 -7.84
N MET A 1000 12.62 -28.49 -7.97
CA MET A 1000 14.01 -28.89 -7.68
C MET A 1000 15.05 -28.10 -8.49
N ARG A 1001 14.74 -27.74 -9.75
CA ARG A 1001 15.58 -26.87 -10.59
C ARG A 1001 15.50 -25.38 -10.27
N THR A 1002 14.42 -24.91 -9.63
CA THR A 1002 14.19 -23.48 -9.34
C THR A 1002 14.16 -23.13 -7.84
N SER A 1003 14.42 -24.11 -6.97
CA SER A 1003 14.54 -23.95 -5.51
C SER A 1003 15.98 -23.98 -5.00
N ARG A 1004 16.98 -24.08 -5.89
CA ARG A 1004 18.39 -23.84 -5.54
C ARG A 1004 18.65 -22.33 -5.54
N PRO A 1005 19.45 -21.81 -4.59
CA PRO A 1005 19.78 -20.38 -4.48
C PRO A 1005 20.75 -19.92 -5.57
#